data_AF-A0AAD7VZL1-F1
#
_entry.id   AF-A0AAD7VZL1-F1
#
_cell.length_a   1.000
_cell.length_b   1.000
_cell.length_c   1.000
_cell.angle_alpha   90.00
_cell.angle_beta   90.00
_cell.angle_gamma   90.00
#
_symmetry.space_group_name_H-M   'P 1'
#
loop_
_entity.id
_entity.type
_entity.pdbx_description
1 polymer ?
#
loop_
_entity_poly.entity_id
_entity_poly.type
_entity_poly.pdbx_seq_one_letter_code
_entity_poly.pdbx_strand_id
1 'polypeptide(L)'
;MKGLSCACPREPGAMVSSTLKLGISILNGGNCDVQQRMLDYLKDKKDVGFFLSAQALMQTCSVLDLNAFERQNKAEGLGMVSEEGTNEKVMADDEFTCDLFRFLQLLCEGHNNDFQNYLRTQTGSTTTINIIICTVDYLLRLQESISDFYWYYSGKDIIDEPGKRNFSKAMTVAKQVFNSLTEYIQGPCTGNQQSLAHSRLWDAVVGFLHVFAHMMMKLAQMHPVPGPRDGDSSQIGLLKELLDLQKDMVVMLLSLLEGNVVNGTIARQMVDMLVESSSNVEMILKFFDMFLKLKDIVASDAFRDYVTDPRGLISKKDFQKAMDSQKQYSMSEIQFLLSCSEADENEMINFEEFADRFQEPAKDIGFNIAVLLTNLSEHVPHDTRLQNFLEQAESVLNYFRPFLGRIEIMGASRKIERIYFEISEANRNQWEMPQVRESKRQFIFDVVNEGCESEKMEMFVNFCEDTIFEMNIASQISEQEEEKEEEDEEEAEGEGGGGGGDGEEGNGEEGPPESSSAFADFLNSVVEFLQMFTFRNLRRQYRRVRKMTIKEMVVGLVTFVWTLLMGIMHFIYSVCKGFFLLIWSTLFGGGLVEGAKKITVTELLASMPDPTQDEVHGDLPPEPGAREEKEAGGAADLMEAGGGEEEEDDSKEKEGGRQPGFDTPGGLGDMGEPATVEPPTPEGTPLTSRKQLTDPEEEAEAEPKAPEEPPAEPEKADTENGEKADKEAEEKVEEPEEEEEKEKVKTKIQKDKKSEGEAGFELWNELEIQRIKFMNYLSRNFYNLRFLALFIAFALNFILLFYKVSGSPKGEEELEFEGSAMFEGSAMFEGSAMFEGSGGDPEGSGMDDVESEEDEEDGLEYFFLEESTGYMQPTLSFLAILHSVISFLCIIGYNCLKVPLVIFKREKELARKLEFDGLYVTEQPEDDDIKGQWDRMVLNTPSFPNNYWDKFVKRKVLDKYGDIYGRERIAELLGMDLASLDLSAQQPEKKTEPDSSVFTWITSIVVFTDNTFLYLVWYLVMSLLGHYNNFFFACHLVDIAMGVKTLRTILSSVTHNGKQLMMTVGLLAVVVYLYTVVAFNFFRKFYNMSEDEDEPDMKCDDMMTCYLFHMYVGVRAGGGIGDEIEDPAGDEYELYRVVFDITFFFFVIVILLAIIQGLIIDAFGELRDQQEQVREDMETKCFICGIGSDFFDTTPHGFETHTLEEHNLANYMFFLMYLINKDETEHTGQESYVWKMYQERCWDFFPAGDCFRKQYEDQLG
;
A
#
# COMPACT_ATOMS: atom_id res chain seq x y z
N MET A 1 43.34 14.48 22.60
CA MET A 1 44.76 14.73 22.26
C MET A 1 45.56 15.34 23.42
N LYS A 2 46.11 16.56 23.32
CA LYS A 2 47.10 17.09 24.30
C LYS A 2 46.66 17.07 25.78
N GLY A 3 45.37 17.18 26.09
CA GLY A 3 44.88 16.98 27.46
C GLY A 3 45.20 15.58 27.99
N LEU A 4 44.89 14.53 27.22
CA LEU A 4 45.19 13.14 27.57
C LEU A 4 46.69 12.81 27.59
N SER A 5 47.52 13.39 26.72
CA SER A 5 48.98 13.12 26.72
C SER A 5 49.83 14.09 27.56
N CYS A 6 49.22 15.05 28.27
CA CYS A 6 49.94 16.04 29.09
C CYS A 6 49.38 16.25 30.51
N ALA A 7 48.19 15.73 30.85
CA ALA A 7 47.70 15.67 32.23
C ALA A 7 48.43 14.57 33.04
N CYS A 8 48.25 14.56 34.38
CA CYS A 8 48.82 13.53 35.25
C CYS A 8 48.31 12.13 34.84
N PRO A 9 49.16 11.22 34.31
CA PRO A 9 48.72 10.05 33.56
C PRO A 9 48.34 8.86 34.46
N ARG A 10 47.62 9.12 35.57
CA ARG A 10 47.29 8.15 36.64
C ARG A 10 46.01 8.42 37.43
N GLU A 11 45.36 9.58 37.28
CA GLU A 11 44.18 9.92 38.09
C GLU A 11 43.03 10.39 37.18
N PRO A 12 41.82 9.83 37.31
CA PRO A 12 40.62 10.29 36.58
C PRO A 12 40.10 11.60 37.18
N GLY A 13 40.91 12.65 37.10
CA GLY A 13 40.52 14.00 37.54
C GLY A 13 39.53 14.64 36.58
N ALA A 14 38.69 15.56 37.08
CA ALA A 14 37.64 16.23 36.31
C ALA A 14 38.11 16.83 34.96
N MET A 15 39.35 17.33 34.89
CA MET A 15 39.96 17.81 33.64
C MET A 15 40.02 16.75 32.53
N VAL A 16 40.23 15.47 32.89
CA VAL A 16 40.28 14.35 31.94
C VAL A 16 38.87 14.01 31.46
N SER A 17 37.88 13.91 32.36
CA SER A 17 36.46 13.72 31.98
C SER A 17 35.98 14.84 31.04
N SER A 18 36.17 16.12 31.39
CA SER A 18 35.80 17.22 30.50
C SER A 18 36.57 17.22 29.17
N THR A 19 37.77 16.64 29.11
CA THR A 19 38.52 16.45 27.85
C THR A 19 37.95 15.31 27.01
N LEU A 20 37.47 14.22 27.63
CA LEU A 20 36.79 13.11 26.93
C LEU A 20 35.46 13.57 26.37
N LYS A 21 34.61 14.24 27.16
CA LYS A 21 33.31 14.78 26.69
C LYS A 21 33.48 15.73 25.50
N LEU A 22 34.48 16.62 25.54
CA LEU A 22 34.83 17.46 24.38
C LEU A 22 35.31 16.63 23.17
N GLY A 23 36.05 15.54 23.38
CA GLY A 23 36.46 14.62 22.33
C GLY A 23 35.28 13.91 21.67
N ILE A 24 34.33 13.42 22.48
CA ILE A 24 33.07 12.82 22.03
C ILE A 24 32.28 13.81 21.19
N SER A 25 32.06 15.05 21.67
CA SER A 25 31.31 16.09 20.92
C SER A 25 31.95 16.48 19.58
N ILE A 26 33.22 16.16 19.35
CA ILE A 26 33.92 16.43 18.08
C ILE A 26 33.88 15.22 17.13
N LEU A 27 33.75 13.99 17.65
CA LEU A 27 33.72 12.75 16.87
C LEU A 27 32.31 12.18 16.66
N ASN A 28 31.30 12.67 17.39
CA ASN A 28 29.92 12.19 17.32
C ASN A 28 29.35 12.27 15.89
N GLY A 29 28.78 11.18 15.39
CA GLY A 29 28.40 11.04 13.97
C GLY A 29 29.57 10.65 13.05
N GLY A 30 30.51 9.84 13.55
CA GLY A 30 31.70 9.34 12.81
C GLY A 30 32.78 10.40 12.55
N ASN A 31 32.44 11.49 11.85
CA ASN A 31 33.32 12.61 11.50
C ASN A 31 34.71 12.17 11.00
N CYS A 32 34.73 11.33 9.95
CA CYS A 32 35.94 10.74 9.34
C CYS A 32 37.05 11.78 9.06
N ASP A 33 36.65 12.99 8.68
CA ASP A 33 37.53 14.14 8.41
C ASP A 33 38.37 14.56 9.65
N VAL A 34 37.80 14.41 10.85
CA VAL A 34 38.49 14.62 12.13
C VAL A 34 39.31 13.40 12.51
N GLN A 35 38.77 12.19 12.37
CA GLN A 35 39.50 10.94 12.65
C GLN A 35 40.82 10.90 11.87
N GLN A 36 40.79 11.22 10.57
CA GLN A 36 41.97 11.28 9.71
C GLN A 36 43.00 12.31 10.21
N ARG A 37 42.56 13.55 10.49
CA ARG A 37 43.44 14.60 11.05
C ARG A 37 44.03 14.20 12.41
N MET A 38 43.29 13.44 13.21
CA MET A 38 43.74 12.95 14.52
C MET A 38 44.75 11.80 14.39
N LEU A 39 44.53 10.89 13.44
CA LEU A 39 45.42 9.79 13.09
C LEU A 39 46.75 10.30 12.52
N ASP A 40 46.71 11.27 11.61
CA ASP A 40 47.90 11.90 11.04
C ASP A 40 48.71 12.67 12.09
N TYR A 41 48.04 13.37 13.02
CA TYR A 41 48.71 13.99 14.17
C TYR A 41 49.46 12.94 15.03
N LEU A 42 48.86 11.77 15.27
CA LEU A 42 49.52 10.68 16.01
C LEU A 42 50.69 10.07 15.24
N LYS A 43 50.52 9.81 13.94
CA LYS A 43 51.54 9.22 13.05
C LYS A 43 52.76 10.14 12.88
N ASP A 44 52.55 11.46 12.75
CA ASP A 44 53.62 12.46 12.67
C ASP A 44 54.33 12.67 14.02
N LYS A 45 53.57 12.87 15.12
CA LYS A 45 54.14 13.16 16.44
C LYS A 45 54.75 11.95 17.14
N LYS A 46 54.30 10.74 16.80
CA LYS A 46 54.72 9.46 17.41
C LYS A 46 54.57 9.47 18.93
N ASP A 47 53.46 10.03 19.39
CA ASP A 47 53.15 10.25 20.81
C ASP A 47 52.71 8.94 21.49
N VAL A 48 53.67 8.24 22.07
CA VAL A 48 53.45 7.05 22.90
C VAL A 48 52.67 7.38 24.18
N GLY A 49 52.76 8.63 24.68
CA GLY A 49 52.16 9.05 25.94
C GLY A 49 50.64 8.97 25.93
N PHE A 50 50.01 9.21 24.77
CA PHE A 50 48.56 9.08 24.59
C PHE A 50 48.07 7.65 24.91
N PHE A 51 48.66 6.63 24.30
CA PHE A 51 48.23 5.24 24.47
C PHE A 51 48.57 4.68 25.86
N LEU A 52 49.71 5.09 26.45
CA LEU A 52 50.04 4.76 27.83
C LEU A 52 49.06 5.38 28.82
N SER A 53 48.61 6.62 28.57
CA SER A 53 47.61 7.26 29.42
C SER A 53 46.24 6.60 29.29
N ALA A 54 45.80 6.23 28.08
CA ALA A 54 44.56 5.49 27.88
C ALA A 54 44.58 4.13 28.59
N GLN A 55 45.67 3.38 28.48
CA GLN A 55 45.85 2.11 29.19
C GLN A 55 45.82 2.29 30.72
N ALA A 56 46.49 3.31 31.25
CA ALA A 56 46.50 3.59 32.69
C ALA A 56 45.10 3.96 33.21
N LEU A 57 44.28 4.66 32.42
CA LEU A 57 42.89 4.99 32.79
C LEU A 57 42.01 3.72 32.80
N MET A 58 42.04 2.88 31.75
CA MET A 58 41.29 1.60 31.72
C MET A 58 41.70 0.59 32.82
N GLN A 59 42.91 0.71 33.36
CA GLN A 59 43.38 -0.06 34.52
C GLN A 59 42.98 0.56 35.87
N THR A 60 42.48 1.80 35.88
CA THR A 60 42.03 2.52 37.08
C THR A 60 40.51 2.53 37.23
N CYS A 61 39.75 2.38 36.13
CA CYS A 61 38.30 2.21 36.11
C CYS A 61 37.82 1.09 37.06
N SER A 62 36.77 1.37 37.85
CA SER A 62 36.23 0.44 38.84
C SER A 62 35.27 -0.60 38.26
N VAL A 63 34.79 -1.48 39.15
CA VAL A 63 33.83 -2.57 38.93
C VAL A 63 32.94 -2.72 40.19
N LEU A 64 31.96 -3.63 40.17
CA LEU A 64 31.08 -3.95 41.32
C LEU A 64 31.85 -4.59 42.50
N ASP A 65 32.46 -3.79 43.38
CA ASP A 65 32.99 -4.28 44.66
C ASP A 65 31.84 -4.59 45.64
N LEU A 66 31.55 -5.89 45.85
CA LEU A 66 30.58 -6.35 46.85
C LEU A 66 30.90 -5.84 48.26
N ASN A 67 32.17 -5.58 48.59
CA ASN A 67 32.55 -5.03 49.89
C ASN A 67 32.18 -3.55 50.00
N ALA A 68 32.17 -2.79 48.90
CA ALA A 68 31.66 -1.42 48.87
C ALA A 68 30.13 -1.43 48.96
N PHE A 69 29.47 -2.32 48.21
CA PHE A 69 28.02 -2.49 48.24
C PHE A 69 27.51 -2.86 49.64
N GLU A 70 28.10 -3.85 50.32
CA GLU A 70 27.73 -4.20 51.70
C GLU A 70 27.86 -3.00 52.66
N ARG A 71 28.89 -2.16 52.49
CA ARG A 71 29.10 -0.97 53.35
C ARG A 71 28.07 0.12 53.07
N GLN A 72 27.60 0.23 51.83
CA GLN A 72 26.54 1.16 51.44
C GLN A 72 25.18 0.68 51.97
N ASN A 73 24.81 -0.57 51.70
CA ASN A 73 23.56 -1.18 52.17
C ASN A 73 23.44 -1.12 53.72
N LYS A 74 24.54 -1.39 54.44
CA LYS A 74 24.63 -1.25 55.91
C LYS A 74 24.60 0.20 56.42
N ALA A 75 24.84 1.20 55.56
CA ALA A 75 24.73 2.62 55.92
C ALA A 75 23.33 3.18 55.60
N GLU A 76 22.73 2.77 54.49
CA GLU A 76 21.35 3.06 54.12
C GLU A 76 20.39 2.49 55.17
N GLY A 77 20.60 1.23 55.58
CA GLY A 77 19.88 0.59 56.69
C GLY A 77 20.06 1.22 58.08
N LEU A 78 20.87 2.28 58.23
CA LEU A 78 20.98 3.08 59.45
C LEU A 78 20.16 4.39 59.41
N GLY A 79 19.59 4.76 58.25
CA GLY A 79 18.50 5.74 58.13
C GLY A 79 18.73 7.15 58.68
N MET A 80 19.99 7.57 58.89
CA MET A 80 20.34 8.85 59.53
C MET A 80 21.40 9.64 58.74
N VAL A 81 21.17 9.77 57.43
CA VAL A 81 21.91 10.69 56.54
C VAL A 81 20.87 11.48 55.73
N SER A 82 21.02 12.80 55.67
CA SER A 82 20.19 13.68 54.84
C SER A 82 20.55 13.56 53.35
N GLU A 83 19.63 13.92 52.46
CA GLU A 83 19.75 13.75 50.99
C GLU A 83 21.05 14.33 50.40
N GLU A 84 21.57 15.44 50.94
CA GLU A 84 22.85 16.03 50.52
C GLU A 84 24.11 15.21 50.89
N GLY A 85 23.96 14.07 51.57
CA GLY A 85 25.07 13.29 52.15
C GLY A 85 25.38 11.95 51.45
N THR A 86 24.55 11.50 50.51
CA THR A 86 24.68 10.19 49.85
C THR A 86 25.55 10.26 48.59
N ASN A 87 26.86 10.46 48.77
CA ASN A 87 27.83 10.15 47.70
C ASN A 87 27.79 8.64 47.40
N GLU A 88 27.45 8.26 46.17
CA GLU A 88 27.54 6.88 45.69
C GLU A 88 28.98 6.34 45.87
N LYS A 89 29.09 5.06 46.28
CA LYS A 89 30.37 4.41 46.60
C LYS A 89 30.69 3.19 45.75
N VAL A 90 29.70 2.68 45.04
CA VAL A 90 29.81 1.57 44.10
C VAL A 90 29.75 2.19 42.71
N MET A 91 30.68 1.83 41.82
CA MET A 91 30.71 2.33 40.43
C MET A 91 30.59 3.86 40.33
N ALA A 92 31.33 4.61 41.17
CA ALA A 92 31.29 6.08 41.21
C ALA A 92 32.06 6.77 40.05
N ASP A 93 32.56 5.98 39.11
CA ASP A 93 33.25 6.34 37.88
C ASP A 93 32.60 5.64 36.66
N ASP A 94 31.33 5.25 36.77
CA ASP A 94 30.51 4.70 35.69
C ASP A 94 30.42 5.66 34.49
N GLU A 95 30.02 6.91 34.72
CA GLU A 95 29.93 7.96 33.69
C GLU A 95 31.29 8.17 33.01
N PHE A 96 32.38 8.19 33.78
CA PHE A 96 33.75 8.36 33.26
C PHE A 96 34.23 7.14 32.45
N THR A 97 33.82 5.94 32.84
CA THR A 97 34.20 4.70 32.15
C THR A 97 33.41 4.55 30.85
N CYS A 98 32.13 4.90 30.85
CA CYS A 98 31.33 5.04 29.62
C CYS A 98 31.91 6.12 28.69
N ASP A 99 32.22 7.32 29.19
CA ASP A 99 32.91 8.39 28.42
C ASP A 99 34.20 7.86 27.76
N LEU A 100 35.01 7.11 28.50
CA LEU A 100 36.29 6.60 28.01
C LEU A 100 36.12 5.59 26.88
N PHE A 101 35.17 4.66 27.00
CA PHE A 101 34.90 3.66 25.97
C PHE A 101 34.13 4.25 24.77
N ARG A 102 33.12 5.11 24.97
CA ARG A 102 32.43 5.82 23.87
C ARG A 102 33.39 6.71 23.07
N PHE A 103 34.36 7.34 23.72
CA PHE A 103 35.43 8.07 23.02
C PHE A 103 36.33 7.15 22.19
N LEU A 104 36.59 5.91 22.63
CA LEU A 104 37.39 4.94 21.85
C LEU A 104 36.59 4.31 20.70
N GLN A 105 35.29 4.08 20.87
CA GLN A 105 34.36 3.65 19.82
C GLN A 105 34.33 4.67 18.67
N LEU A 106 34.06 5.95 18.99
CA LEU A 106 33.96 7.06 18.03
C LEU A 106 35.27 7.40 17.28
N LEU A 107 36.39 6.76 17.61
CA LEU A 107 37.64 6.84 16.83
C LEU A 107 37.71 5.80 15.68
N CYS A 108 36.85 4.79 15.70
CA CYS A 108 36.78 3.72 14.70
C CYS A 108 35.48 3.78 13.88
N GLU A 109 34.41 4.32 14.47
CA GLU A 109 33.07 4.47 13.91
C GLU A 109 33.08 5.00 12.48
N GLY A 110 32.30 4.39 11.58
CA GLY A 110 32.48 4.55 10.13
C GLY A 110 33.59 3.67 9.54
N HIS A 111 33.87 2.53 10.16
CA HIS A 111 34.71 1.44 9.64
C HIS A 111 36.14 1.87 9.25
N ASN A 112 36.76 2.72 10.08
CA ASN A 112 38.08 3.29 9.82
C ASN A 112 39.21 2.26 10.06
N ASN A 113 39.39 1.35 9.09
CA ASN A 113 40.36 0.26 9.12
C ASN A 113 41.79 0.74 9.42
N ASP A 114 42.18 1.92 8.96
CA ASP A 114 43.51 2.49 9.19
C ASP A 114 43.71 2.96 10.65
N PHE A 115 42.65 3.45 11.32
CA PHE A 115 42.65 3.75 12.76
C PHE A 115 42.53 2.47 13.61
N GLN A 116 41.63 1.55 13.26
CA GLN A 116 41.44 0.24 13.89
C GLN A 116 42.77 -0.55 13.96
N ASN A 117 43.54 -0.56 12.87
CA ASN A 117 44.89 -1.18 12.85
C ASN A 117 45.89 -0.44 13.76
N TYR A 118 45.78 0.88 13.89
CA TYR A 118 46.68 1.69 14.70
C TYR A 118 46.42 1.57 16.21
N LEU A 119 45.18 1.25 16.63
CA LEU A 119 44.85 0.86 18.01
C LEU A 119 45.44 -0.51 18.40
N ARG A 120 45.53 -1.45 17.44
CA ARG A 120 46.23 -2.73 17.62
C ARG A 120 47.74 -2.55 17.65
N THR A 121 48.31 -1.75 16.75
CA THR A 121 49.77 -1.52 16.71
C THR A 121 50.22 -0.17 16.12
N GLN A 122 50.93 0.60 16.94
CA GLN A 122 51.45 1.93 16.59
C GLN A 122 52.78 1.83 15.82
N THR A 123 52.72 1.34 14.58
CA THR A 123 53.92 1.16 13.75
C THR A 123 54.68 2.48 13.56
N GLY A 124 55.99 2.45 13.83
CA GLY A 124 56.86 3.64 13.80
C GLY A 124 57.11 4.31 15.16
N SER A 125 56.42 3.90 16.22
CA SER A 125 56.74 4.22 17.63
C SER A 125 57.71 3.19 18.26
N THR A 126 58.29 3.51 19.41
CA THR A 126 59.29 2.64 20.09
C THR A 126 58.70 1.50 20.91
N THR A 127 57.40 1.57 21.22
CA THR A 127 56.67 0.60 22.05
C THR A 127 55.25 0.48 21.53
N THR A 128 54.75 -0.76 21.44
CA THR A 128 53.38 -1.06 21.02
C THR A 128 52.48 -1.24 22.23
N ILE A 129 51.32 -0.60 22.24
CA ILE A 129 50.25 -0.76 23.23
C ILE A 129 49.01 -1.20 22.47
N ASN A 130 48.62 -2.48 22.60
CA ASN A 130 47.42 -3.00 21.98
C ASN A 130 46.21 -2.66 22.87
N ILE A 131 45.46 -1.62 22.50
CA ILE A 131 44.30 -1.14 23.27
C ILE A 131 43.21 -2.21 23.32
N ILE A 132 42.99 -2.93 22.23
CA ILE A 132 41.93 -3.95 22.08
C ILE A 132 42.07 -5.05 23.13
N ILE A 133 43.29 -5.57 23.34
CA ILE A 133 43.55 -6.58 24.40
C ILE A 133 43.35 -5.98 25.80
N CYS A 134 43.61 -4.68 25.99
CA CYS A 134 43.35 -4.01 27.28
C CYS A 134 41.85 -3.79 27.54
N THR A 135 41.04 -3.60 26.49
CA THR A 135 39.57 -3.58 26.59
C THR A 135 39.03 -4.95 27.01
N VAL A 136 39.55 -6.05 26.44
CA VAL A 136 39.18 -7.42 26.88
C VAL A 136 39.59 -7.71 28.32
N ASP A 137 40.75 -7.20 28.78
CA ASP A 137 41.16 -7.30 30.20
C ASP A 137 40.21 -6.54 31.14
N TYR A 138 39.71 -5.37 30.74
CA TYR A 138 38.65 -4.68 31.51
C TYR A 138 37.34 -5.48 31.50
N LEU A 139 36.90 -5.99 30.35
CA LEU A 139 35.67 -6.77 30.22
C LEU A 139 35.71 -8.03 31.10
N LEU A 140 36.83 -8.74 31.15
CA LEU A 140 36.98 -9.93 32.00
C LEU A 140 36.90 -9.59 33.50
N ARG A 141 37.49 -8.48 33.94
CA ARG A 141 37.38 -7.98 35.33
C ARG A 141 35.95 -7.55 35.69
N LEU A 142 35.24 -6.94 34.75
CA LEU A 142 33.84 -6.57 34.91
C LEU A 142 32.94 -7.83 34.97
N GLN A 143 33.20 -8.82 34.12
CA GLN A 143 32.47 -10.09 34.09
C GLN A 143 32.64 -10.90 35.39
N GLU A 144 33.87 -11.05 35.89
CA GLU A 144 34.15 -11.76 37.17
C GLU A 144 33.38 -11.10 38.33
N SER A 145 33.38 -9.76 38.36
CA SER A 145 32.66 -8.93 39.33
C SER A 145 31.13 -9.03 39.22
N ILE A 146 30.58 -9.10 38.00
CA ILE A 146 29.15 -9.35 37.73
C ILE A 146 28.74 -10.77 38.17
N SER A 147 29.58 -11.78 37.93
CA SER A 147 29.31 -13.15 38.37
C SER A 147 29.34 -13.30 39.90
N ASP A 148 30.27 -12.65 40.60
CA ASP A 148 30.26 -12.61 42.07
C ASP A 148 29.00 -11.92 42.62
N PHE A 149 28.52 -10.86 41.95
CA PHE A 149 27.27 -10.19 42.31
C PHE A 149 26.06 -11.12 42.16
N TYR A 150 25.97 -11.89 41.07
CA TYR A 150 24.97 -12.96 40.92
C TYR A 150 25.03 -13.94 42.10
N TRP A 151 26.22 -14.43 42.49
CA TRP A 151 26.35 -15.37 43.60
C TRP A 151 25.86 -14.80 44.93
N TYR A 152 26.08 -13.53 45.22
CA TYR A 152 25.54 -12.87 46.43
C TYR A 152 24.00 -12.77 46.45
N TYR A 153 23.36 -12.73 45.28
CA TYR A 153 21.89 -12.80 45.14
C TYR A 153 21.33 -14.21 44.92
N SER A 154 22.16 -15.21 44.57
CA SER A 154 21.71 -16.56 44.22
C SER A 154 20.77 -17.20 45.27
N GLY A 155 21.07 -17.01 46.56
CA GLY A 155 20.27 -17.53 47.68
C GLY A 155 19.20 -16.59 48.24
N LYS A 156 18.80 -15.54 47.50
CA LYS A 156 17.69 -14.63 47.83
C LYS A 156 16.72 -14.58 46.66
N ASP A 157 15.44 -14.73 46.90
CA ASP A 157 14.43 -14.72 45.83
C ASP A 157 14.39 -13.35 45.11
N ILE A 158 14.15 -12.28 45.86
CA ILE A 158 14.02 -10.90 45.37
C ILE A 158 15.37 -10.15 45.45
N ILE A 159 15.66 -9.31 44.45
CA ILE A 159 16.78 -8.35 44.45
C ILE A 159 16.29 -7.03 45.07
N ASP A 160 17.00 -6.50 46.07
CA ASP A 160 16.69 -5.21 46.69
C ASP A 160 17.02 -4.03 45.75
N GLU A 161 16.28 -2.93 45.87
CA GLU A 161 16.35 -1.78 44.95
C GLU A 161 17.76 -1.17 44.80
N PRO A 162 18.56 -1.01 45.87
CA PRO A 162 19.97 -0.61 45.73
C PRO A 162 20.79 -1.63 44.94
N GLY A 163 20.45 -2.92 45.02
CA GLY A 163 21.03 -3.98 44.21
C GLY A 163 20.73 -3.80 42.73
N LYS A 164 19.45 -3.63 42.36
CA LYS A 164 19.01 -3.41 40.96
C LYS A 164 19.71 -2.20 40.33
N ARG A 165 19.69 -1.04 41.01
CA ARG A 165 20.32 0.21 40.55
C ARG A 165 21.82 0.07 40.31
N ASN A 166 22.54 -0.60 41.21
CA ASN A 166 23.98 -0.82 41.04
C ASN A 166 24.30 -1.88 39.96
N PHE A 167 23.40 -2.84 39.73
CA PHE A 167 23.54 -3.82 38.66
C PHE A 167 23.31 -3.20 37.28
N SER A 168 22.25 -2.41 37.11
CA SER A 168 21.96 -1.62 35.90
C SER A 168 23.15 -0.75 35.47
N LYS A 169 23.74 0.03 36.39
CA LYS A 169 25.00 0.77 36.16
C LYS A 169 26.11 -0.10 35.53
N ALA A 170 26.29 -1.33 35.99
CA ALA A 170 27.31 -2.25 35.47
C ALA A 170 26.92 -2.90 34.13
N MET A 171 25.63 -3.16 33.89
CA MET A 171 25.13 -3.62 32.60
C MET A 171 25.29 -2.54 31.52
N THR A 172 24.93 -1.29 31.83
CA THR A 172 25.16 -0.13 30.95
C THR A 172 26.65 0.05 30.60
N VAL A 173 27.58 -0.08 31.57
CA VAL A 173 29.04 -0.07 31.28
C VAL A 173 29.45 -1.25 30.40
N ALA A 174 28.94 -2.46 30.65
CA ALA A 174 29.24 -3.63 29.82
C ALA A 174 28.72 -3.47 28.38
N LYS A 175 27.53 -2.88 28.20
CA LYS A 175 26.91 -2.58 26.90
C LYS A 175 27.83 -1.68 26.06
N GLN A 176 28.30 -0.57 26.65
CA GLN A 176 29.27 0.32 26.02
C GLN A 176 30.61 -0.36 25.69
N VAL A 177 31.06 -1.34 26.49
CA VAL A 177 32.30 -2.10 26.19
C VAL A 177 32.10 -3.06 25.02
N PHE A 178 30.97 -3.77 24.92
CA PHE A 178 30.67 -4.62 23.76
C PHE A 178 30.61 -3.79 22.47
N ASN A 179 29.90 -2.66 22.47
CA ASN A 179 29.76 -1.82 21.27
C ASN A 179 31.10 -1.18 20.87
N SER A 180 31.99 -0.92 21.84
CA SER A 180 33.38 -0.53 21.55
C SER A 180 34.22 -1.66 20.94
N LEU A 181 33.99 -2.92 21.33
CA LEU A 181 34.68 -4.08 20.74
C LEU A 181 34.18 -4.36 19.32
N THR A 182 32.88 -4.15 19.06
CA THR A 182 32.25 -4.25 17.74
C THR A 182 32.89 -3.28 16.74
N GLU A 183 33.01 -1.99 17.07
CA GLU A 183 33.67 -0.99 16.21
C GLU A 183 35.17 -1.22 15.99
N TYR A 184 35.82 -2.06 16.80
CA TYR A 184 37.21 -2.46 16.55
C TYR A 184 37.33 -3.57 15.48
N ILE A 185 36.25 -4.28 15.13
CA ILE A 185 36.32 -5.44 14.21
C ILE A 185 35.49 -5.27 12.94
N GLN A 186 34.39 -4.52 12.98
CA GLN A 186 33.55 -4.32 11.80
C GLN A 186 34.30 -3.61 10.66
N GLY A 187 33.87 -3.86 9.42
CA GLY A 187 34.56 -3.37 8.22
C GLY A 187 35.83 -4.19 7.96
N PRO A 188 35.68 -5.47 7.61
CA PRO A 188 36.20 -6.58 8.40
C PRO A 188 37.71 -6.48 8.70
N CYS A 189 38.03 -6.01 9.91
CA CYS A 189 39.42 -5.84 10.34
C CYS A 189 40.00 -7.18 10.80
N THR A 190 40.33 -8.05 9.83
CA THR A 190 40.87 -9.40 10.04
C THR A 190 42.03 -9.47 11.05
N GLY A 191 42.89 -8.45 11.09
CA GLY A 191 43.98 -8.34 12.08
C GLY A 191 43.51 -8.10 13.52
N ASN A 192 42.36 -7.45 13.72
CA ASN A 192 41.71 -7.28 15.02
C ASN A 192 40.91 -8.53 15.41
N GLN A 193 40.13 -9.10 14.47
CA GLN A 193 39.42 -10.37 14.67
C GLN A 193 40.38 -11.48 15.14
N GLN A 194 41.52 -11.69 14.47
CA GLN A 194 42.52 -12.68 14.90
C GLN A 194 43.23 -12.30 16.21
N SER A 195 43.36 -11.00 16.53
CA SER A 195 43.88 -10.55 17.83
C SER A 195 42.92 -10.83 18.99
N LEU A 196 41.61 -10.86 18.74
CA LEU A 196 40.59 -11.25 19.72
C LEU A 196 40.49 -12.78 19.83
N ALA A 197 40.51 -13.49 18.70
CA ALA A 197 40.44 -14.96 18.64
C ALA A 197 41.60 -15.68 19.36
N HIS A 198 42.76 -15.02 19.47
CA HIS A 198 43.93 -15.46 20.25
C HIS A 198 44.02 -14.85 21.66
N SER A 199 43.02 -14.08 22.10
CA SER A 199 42.92 -13.49 23.44
C SER A 199 42.07 -14.38 24.38
N ARG A 200 41.85 -13.92 25.62
CA ARG A 200 40.94 -14.54 26.59
C ARG A 200 39.50 -14.01 26.50
N LEU A 201 39.09 -13.51 25.33
CA LEU A 201 37.71 -13.07 25.09
C LEU A 201 36.71 -14.23 25.27
N TRP A 202 37.08 -15.44 24.84
CA TRP A 202 36.25 -16.64 24.98
C TRP A 202 35.92 -16.94 26.45
N ASP A 203 36.90 -16.85 27.36
CA ASP A 203 36.70 -17.00 28.81
C ASP A 203 35.61 -16.05 29.34
N ALA A 204 35.62 -14.78 28.90
CA ALA A 204 34.65 -13.78 29.33
C ALA A 204 33.24 -14.05 28.75
N VAL A 205 33.15 -14.44 27.48
CA VAL A 205 31.86 -14.78 26.83
C VAL A 205 31.20 -15.99 27.51
N VAL A 206 31.95 -17.03 27.87
CA VAL A 206 31.44 -18.17 28.66
C VAL A 206 30.93 -17.71 30.03
N GLY A 207 31.65 -16.79 30.68
CA GLY A 207 31.22 -16.19 31.95
C GLY A 207 29.91 -15.40 31.85
N PHE A 208 29.72 -14.62 30.77
CA PHE A 208 28.45 -13.93 30.51
C PHE A 208 27.31 -14.90 30.19
N LEU A 209 27.53 -15.93 29.38
CA LEU A 209 26.50 -16.96 29.09
C LEU A 209 26.00 -17.64 30.37
N HIS A 210 26.87 -17.90 31.35
CA HIS A 210 26.48 -18.44 32.65
C HIS A 210 25.60 -17.47 33.46
N VAL A 211 25.95 -16.17 33.46
CA VAL A 211 25.16 -15.12 34.13
C VAL A 211 23.79 -14.96 33.47
N PHE A 212 23.73 -14.87 32.14
CA PHE A 212 22.49 -14.72 31.38
C PHE A 212 21.55 -15.92 31.62
N ALA A 213 22.03 -17.15 31.42
CA ALA A 213 21.22 -18.36 31.63
C ALA A 213 20.51 -18.40 32.99
N HIS A 214 21.22 -18.06 34.07
CA HIS A 214 20.64 -18.09 35.42
C HIS A 214 19.88 -16.81 35.81
N MET A 215 20.23 -15.64 35.27
CA MET A 215 19.52 -14.40 35.58
C MET A 215 18.24 -14.22 34.74
N MET A 216 18.21 -14.65 33.47
CA MET A 216 16.97 -14.70 32.68
C MET A 216 15.90 -15.54 33.39
N MET A 217 16.25 -16.78 33.75
CA MET A 217 15.36 -17.71 34.47
C MET A 217 14.88 -17.18 35.82
N LYS A 218 15.64 -16.29 36.47
CA LYS A 218 15.30 -15.75 37.78
C LYS A 218 14.53 -14.43 37.72
N LEU A 219 14.91 -13.52 36.83
CA LEU A 219 14.24 -12.21 36.69
C LEU A 219 12.85 -12.33 36.05
N ALA A 220 12.57 -13.43 35.34
CA ALA A 220 11.23 -13.76 34.86
C ALA A 220 10.26 -14.24 35.96
N GLN A 221 10.75 -14.63 37.14
CA GLN A 221 9.91 -15.18 38.22
C GLN A 221 9.26 -14.06 39.07
N MET A 222 7.95 -14.18 39.26
CA MET A 222 7.13 -13.28 40.06
C MET A 222 6.89 -13.86 41.46
N HIS A 223 7.44 -13.19 42.47
CA HIS A 223 7.24 -13.58 43.87
C HIS A 223 6.07 -12.79 44.50
N PRO A 224 5.05 -13.46 45.07
CA PRO A 224 3.91 -12.77 45.68
C PRO A 224 4.31 -12.07 46.99
N VAL A 225 4.40 -10.74 46.95
CA VAL A 225 4.69 -9.89 48.12
C VAL A 225 3.37 -9.44 48.78
N PRO A 226 3.16 -9.65 50.09
CA PRO A 226 1.97 -9.16 50.79
C PRO A 226 2.12 -7.68 51.17
N GLY A 227 1.60 -6.78 50.33
CA GLY A 227 1.55 -5.34 50.58
C GLY A 227 0.64 -4.61 49.58
N PRO A 228 0.34 -3.31 49.78
CA PRO A 228 -0.34 -2.49 48.78
C PRO A 228 0.46 -2.45 47.48
N ARG A 229 -0.22 -2.61 46.34
CA ARG A 229 0.41 -2.67 45.01
C ARG A 229 0.57 -1.26 44.45
N ASP A 230 1.78 -0.69 44.53
CA ASP A 230 2.24 0.18 43.45
C ASP A 230 2.63 -0.76 42.29
N GLY A 231 1.94 -0.66 41.16
CA GLY A 231 1.71 -1.76 40.21
C GLY A 231 2.90 -2.24 39.37
N ASP A 232 4.14 -1.91 39.73
CA ASP A 232 5.27 -2.06 38.82
C ASP A 232 6.01 -3.40 38.90
N SER A 233 6.11 -3.99 37.71
CA SER A 233 6.82 -5.19 37.27
C SER A 233 8.35 -5.09 37.45
N SER A 234 8.80 -4.72 38.66
CA SER A 234 10.10 -4.08 38.93
C SER A 234 11.35 -4.98 38.80
N GLN A 235 11.20 -6.21 38.31
CA GLN A 235 12.31 -7.08 37.87
C GLN A 235 12.32 -7.29 36.33
N ILE A 236 11.20 -7.06 35.64
CA ILE A 236 11.08 -7.18 34.17
C ILE A 236 11.83 -6.05 33.47
N GLY A 237 11.86 -4.83 34.02
CA GLY A 237 12.72 -3.76 33.49
C GLY A 237 14.21 -4.13 33.50
N LEU A 238 14.67 -4.80 34.57
CA LEU A 238 16.04 -5.31 34.68
C LEU A 238 16.29 -6.52 33.77
N LEU A 239 15.25 -7.33 33.48
CA LEU A 239 15.31 -8.40 32.48
C LEU A 239 15.45 -7.81 31.06
N LYS A 240 14.67 -6.77 30.70
CA LYS A 240 14.79 -6.08 29.41
C LYS A 240 16.21 -5.51 29.21
N GLU A 241 16.80 -4.82 30.20
CA GLU A 241 18.19 -4.33 30.12
C GLU A 241 19.22 -5.47 29.99
N LEU A 242 18.98 -6.63 30.62
CA LEU A 242 19.85 -7.81 30.52
C LEU A 242 19.77 -8.50 29.15
N LEU A 243 18.59 -8.57 28.54
CA LEU A 243 18.42 -9.10 27.18
C LEU A 243 19.05 -8.16 26.14
N ASP A 244 18.92 -6.84 26.33
CA ASP A 244 19.65 -5.81 25.57
C ASP A 244 21.17 -6.02 25.62
N LEU A 245 21.73 -6.25 26.82
CA LEU A 245 23.17 -6.51 26.98
C LEU A 245 23.61 -7.81 26.27
N GLN A 246 22.75 -8.83 26.27
CA GLN A 246 23.02 -10.09 25.58
C GLN A 246 22.88 -9.96 24.05
N LYS A 247 21.95 -9.12 23.55
CA LYS A 247 21.83 -8.74 22.12
C LYS A 247 23.13 -8.12 21.62
N ASP A 248 23.66 -7.11 22.31
CA ASP A 248 24.91 -6.44 21.94
C ASP A 248 26.13 -7.39 21.99
N MET A 249 26.17 -8.33 22.96
CA MET A 249 27.19 -9.40 22.97
C MET A 249 27.06 -10.32 21.75
N VAL A 250 25.85 -10.72 21.34
CA VAL A 250 25.64 -11.58 20.16
C VAL A 250 25.99 -10.84 18.86
N VAL A 251 25.70 -9.55 18.74
CA VAL A 251 26.12 -8.72 17.59
C VAL A 251 27.66 -8.64 17.50
N MET A 252 28.37 -8.55 18.63
CA MET A 252 29.84 -8.64 18.65
C MET A 252 30.34 -10.03 18.18
N LEU A 253 29.63 -11.13 18.49
CA LEU A 253 29.95 -12.46 17.97
C LEU A 253 29.66 -12.59 16.46
N LEU A 254 28.57 -12.01 15.95
CA LEU A 254 28.27 -11.97 14.52
C LEU A 254 29.34 -11.16 13.76
N SER A 255 29.80 -10.05 14.33
CA SER A 255 30.86 -9.19 13.77
C SER A 255 32.25 -9.86 13.76
N LEU A 256 32.46 -10.91 14.58
CA LEU A 256 33.64 -11.78 14.51
C LEU A 256 33.57 -12.81 13.36
N LEU A 257 32.38 -13.08 12.81
CA LEU A 257 32.19 -13.92 11.61
C LEU A 257 32.23 -13.12 10.30
N GLU A 258 32.19 -11.79 10.35
CA GLU A 258 32.22 -10.92 9.17
C GLU A 258 33.46 -11.18 8.29
N GLY A 259 33.25 -11.43 6.99
CA GLY A 259 34.32 -11.78 6.05
C GLY A 259 35.03 -13.13 6.30
N ASN A 260 34.52 -13.98 7.19
CA ASN A 260 35.12 -15.29 7.49
C ASN A 260 34.93 -16.30 6.35
N VAL A 261 35.89 -17.22 6.22
CA VAL A 261 35.82 -18.33 5.25
C VAL A 261 35.17 -19.58 5.85
N VAL A 262 34.58 -20.41 5.00
CA VAL A 262 34.16 -21.78 5.34
C VAL A 262 35.31 -22.51 6.04
N ASN A 263 34.99 -23.24 7.11
CA ASN A 263 35.96 -23.93 7.96
C ASN A 263 37.05 -23.05 8.61
N GLY A 264 36.86 -21.72 8.67
CA GLY A 264 37.74 -20.75 9.31
C GLY A 264 38.02 -21.02 10.81
N THR A 265 39.06 -20.40 11.35
CA THR A 265 39.47 -20.60 12.76
C THR A 265 38.45 -20.07 13.76
N ILE A 266 37.86 -18.92 13.49
CA ILE A 266 36.95 -18.21 14.40
C ILE A 266 35.65 -19.00 14.60
N ALA A 267 34.96 -19.38 13.52
CA ALA A 267 33.73 -20.16 13.61
C ALA A 267 33.93 -21.51 14.34
N ARG A 268 35.07 -22.17 14.13
CA ARG A 268 35.41 -23.40 14.87
C ARG A 268 35.61 -23.14 16.37
N GLN A 269 36.30 -22.05 16.73
CA GLN A 269 36.45 -21.65 18.14
C GLN A 269 35.11 -21.25 18.78
N MET A 270 34.17 -20.67 18.03
CA MET A 270 32.81 -20.40 18.51
C MET A 270 32.05 -21.70 18.81
N VAL A 271 32.11 -22.71 17.92
CA VAL A 271 31.52 -24.03 18.19
C VAL A 271 32.19 -24.69 19.41
N ASP A 272 33.52 -24.60 19.54
CA ASP A 272 34.23 -25.13 20.71
C ASP A 272 33.80 -24.42 22.02
N MET A 273 33.57 -23.10 21.98
CA MET A 273 33.07 -22.29 23.11
C MET A 273 31.61 -22.63 23.48
N LEU A 274 30.72 -22.77 22.51
CA LEU A 274 29.33 -23.19 22.74
C LEU A 274 29.25 -24.59 23.34
N VAL A 275 30.15 -25.50 22.93
CA VAL A 275 30.27 -26.85 23.50
C VAL A 275 30.87 -26.84 24.91
N GLU A 276 31.81 -25.93 25.23
CA GLU A 276 32.31 -25.74 26.60
C GLU A 276 31.22 -25.20 27.55
N SER A 277 30.33 -24.33 27.04
CA SER A 277 29.25 -23.70 27.79
C SER A 277 27.86 -24.37 27.58
N SER A 278 27.82 -25.63 27.16
CA SER A 278 26.59 -26.23 26.58
C SER A 278 25.36 -26.15 27.49
N SER A 279 25.49 -26.39 28.79
CA SER A 279 24.35 -26.34 29.73
C SER A 279 23.76 -24.94 29.93
N ASN A 280 24.55 -23.89 29.71
CA ASN A 280 24.06 -22.51 29.75
C ASN A 280 23.33 -22.18 28.44
N VAL A 281 23.88 -22.62 27.30
CA VAL A 281 23.26 -22.45 25.97
C VAL A 281 21.93 -23.20 25.89
N GLU A 282 21.86 -24.44 26.37
CA GLU A 282 20.63 -25.24 26.49
C GLU A 282 19.55 -24.51 27.32
N MET A 283 19.94 -23.88 28.44
CA MET A 283 19.03 -23.13 29.30
C MET A 283 18.50 -21.85 28.62
N ILE A 284 19.35 -21.16 27.87
CA ILE A 284 19.00 -19.95 27.10
C ILE A 284 18.07 -20.30 25.93
N LEU A 285 18.40 -21.32 25.13
CA LEU A 285 17.53 -21.79 24.03
C LEU A 285 16.17 -22.24 24.55
N LYS A 286 16.14 -22.96 25.67
CA LYS A 286 14.90 -23.40 26.30
C LYS A 286 14.04 -22.25 26.85
N PHE A 287 14.64 -21.15 27.27
CA PHE A 287 13.87 -19.94 27.65
C PHE A 287 13.06 -19.43 26.46
N PHE A 288 13.69 -19.26 25.30
CA PHE A 288 13.00 -18.76 24.10
C PHE A 288 12.00 -19.78 23.54
N ASP A 289 12.33 -21.07 23.54
CA ASP A 289 11.39 -22.15 23.18
C ASP A 289 10.09 -22.09 24.00
N MET A 290 10.19 -21.79 25.31
CA MET A 290 9.03 -21.71 26.20
C MET A 290 8.14 -20.49 25.97
N PHE A 291 8.72 -19.32 25.66
CA PHE A 291 7.91 -18.10 25.49
C PHE A 291 7.38 -17.96 24.06
N LEU A 292 8.15 -18.32 23.03
CA LEU A 292 7.67 -18.27 21.63
C LEU A 292 6.45 -19.18 21.41
N LYS A 293 6.47 -20.41 21.95
CA LYS A 293 5.33 -21.34 21.88
C LYS A 293 4.11 -20.89 22.69
N LEU A 294 4.29 -20.03 23.69
CA LEU A 294 3.20 -19.63 24.60
C LEU A 294 2.10 -18.86 23.85
N LYS A 295 2.48 -17.97 22.92
CA LYS A 295 1.51 -17.17 22.14
C LYS A 295 0.68 -18.05 21.19
N ASP A 296 1.30 -18.97 20.46
CA ASP A 296 0.61 -19.91 19.57
C ASP A 296 -0.38 -20.83 20.34
N ILE A 297 0.01 -21.24 21.55
CA ILE A 297 -0.83 -22.04 22.45
C ILE A 297 -2.02 -21.23 22.96
N VAL A 298 -1.81 -19.97 23.38
CA VAL A 298 -2.87 -19.06 23.85
C VAL A 298 -3.89 -18.74 22.76
N ALA A 299 -3.42 -18.57 21.51
CA ALA A 299 -4.27 -18.31 20.36
C ALA A 299 -5.11 -19.53 19.93
N SER A 300 -4.76 -20.75 20.36
CA SER A 300 -5.42 -21.99 19.94
C SER A 300 -6.78 -22.20 20.62
N ASP A 301 -7.82 -22.59 19.85
CA ASP A 301 -9.15 -22.92 20.38
C ASP A 301 -9.10 -23.93 21.54
N ALA A 302 -8.22 -24.93 21.45
CA ALA A 302 -8.02 -25.95 22.48
C ALA A 302 -7.42 -25.43 23.81
N PHE A 303 -6.99 -24.17 23.87
CA PHE A 303 -6.71 -23.44 25.11
C PHE A 303 -7.93 -22.60 25.53
N ARG A 304 -8.55 -21.88 24.58
CA ARG A 304 -9.75 -21.04 24.81
C ARG A 304 -10.94 -21.85 25.36
N ASP A 305 -11.07 -23.13 25.00
CA ASP A 305 -12.02 -24.11 25.59
C ASP A 305 -11.96 -24.23 27.13
N TYR A 306 -10.82 -23.90 27.75
CA TYR A 306 -10.63 -23.90 29.22
C TYR A 306 -10.87 -22.52 29.86
N VAL A 307 -11.07 -21.47 29.07
CA VAL A 307 -11.32 -20.09 29.54
C VAL A 307 -12.82 -19.89 29.70
N THR A 308 -13.32 -20.09 30.92
CA THR A 308 -14.76 -19.94 31.22
C THR A 308 -15.16 -18.56 31.74
N ASP A 309 -14.22 -17.61 31.85
CA ASP A 309 -14.48 -16.24 32.32
C ASP A 309 -14.67 -15.30 31.12
N PRO A 310 -15.81 -14.58 31.00
CA PRO A 310 -16.03 -13.58 29.96
C PRO A 310 -14.98 -12.44 29.93
N ARG A 311 -14.20 -12.26 31.01
CA ARG A 311 -13.15 -11.24 31.13
C ARG A 311 -11.78 -11.65 30.52
N GLY A 312 -11.67 -12.81 29.88
CA GLY A 312 -10.38 -13.30 29.37
C GLY A 312 -9.40 -13.75 30.47
N LEU A 313 -9.92 -14.09 31.67
CA LEU A 313 -9.11 -14.52 32.81
C LEU A 313 -9.15 -16.05 32.96
N ILE A 314 -8.01 -16.68 33.24
CA ILE A 314 -7.91 -18.14 33.44
C ILE A 314 -7.41 -18.49 34.85
N SER A 315 -7.99 -19.51 35.48
CA SER A 315 -7.53 -19.98 36.80
C SER A 315 -6.17 -20.68 36.69
N LYS A 316 -5.30 -20.52 37.70
CA LYS A 316 -4.01 -21.25 37.75
C LYS A 316 -4.14 -22.77 37.65
N LYS A 317 -5.31 -23.35 37.98
CA LYS A 317 -5.57 -24.80 37.91
C LYS A 317 -5.99 -25.24 36.50
N ASP A 318 -6.76 -24.41 35.80
CA ASP A 318 -7.21 -24.69 34.44
C ASP A 318 -6.12 -24.38 33.41
N PHE A 319 -5.30 -23.34 33.64
CA PHE A 319 -4.05 -23.11 32.90
C PHE A 319 -3.10 -24.32 32.98
N GLN A 320 -2.81 -24.81 34.19
CA GLN A 320 -1.98 -26.00 34.41
C GLN A 320 -2.51 -27.24 33.67
N LYS A 321 -3.84 -27.36 33.56
CA LYS A 321 -4.55 -28.49 32.94
C LYS A 321 -4.61 -28.37 31.40
N ALA A 322 -4.79 -27.16 30.87
CA ALA A 322 -4.74 -26.89 29.44
C ALA A 322 -3.34 -27.18 28.88
N MET A 323 -2.30 -26.67 29.56
CA MET A 323 -0.89 -26.90 29.17
C MET A 323 -0.48 -28.37 29.23
N ASP A 324 -0.91 -29.12 30.26
CA ASP A 324 -0.67 -30.57 30.37
C ASP A 324 -1.44 -31.38 29.31
N SER A 325 -2.65 -30.93 28.92
CA SER A 325 -3.46 -31.61 27.91
C SER A 325 -2.87 -31.52 26.49
N GLN A 326 -2.22 -30.40 26.15
CA GLN A 326 -1.59 -30.16 24.85
C GLN A 326 -0.21 -30.84 24.70
N LYS A 327 0.46 -31.19 25.82
CA LYS A 327 1.73 -31.94 25.86
C LYS A 327 2.94 -31.30 25.17
N GLN A 328 2.88 -30.01 24.82
CA GLN A 328 4.03 -29.28 24.27
C GLN A 328 5.09 -28.95 25.34
N TYR A 329 4.69 -28.94 26.61
CA TYR A 329 5.56 -28.66 27.77
C TYR A 329 5.69 -29.86 28.71
N SER A 330 6.82 -29.94 29.42
CA SER A 330 6.96 -30.79 30.60
C SER A 330 6.34 -30.14 31.84
N MET A 331 5.94 -30.96 32.82
CA MET A 331 5.40 -30.48 34.10
C MET A 331 6.33 -29.47 34.80
N SER A 332 7.66 -29.58 34.64
CA SER A 332 8.63 -28.61 35.17
C SER A 332 8.60 -27.25 34.45
N GLU A 333 8.34 -27.22 33.14
CA GLU A 333 8.14 -25.96 32.41
C GLU A 333 6.83 -25.28 32.80
N ILE A 334 5.74 -26.05 32.97
CA ILE A 334 4.45 -25.47 33.37
C ILE A 334 4.51 -24.91 34.81
N GLN A 335 5.21 -25.58 35.72
CA GLN A 335 5.51 -25.06 37.06
C GLN A 335 6.31 -23.74 36.99
N PHE A 336 7.26 -23.62 36.06
CA PHE A 336 8.04 -22.40 35.84
C PHE A 336 7.17 -21.27 35.26
N LEU A 337 6.35 -21.54 34.24
CA LEU A 337 5.41 -20.56 33.67
C LEU A 337 4.43 -20.04 34.74
N LEU A 338 3.90 -20.92 35.60
CA LEU A 338 3.05 -20.55 36.75
C LEU A 338 3.75 -19.70 37.82
N SER A 339 5.09 -19.74 37.88
CA SER A 339 5.93 -18.87 38.71
C SER A 339 6.30 -17.55 38.02
N CYS A 340 6.17 -17.45 36.70
CA CYS A 340 6.32 -16.21 35.95
C CYS A 340 4.98 -15.45 35.84
N SER A 341 3.86 -16.19 35.80
CA SER A 341 2.52 -15.62 35.63
C SER A 341 2.06 -14.93 36.92
N GLU A 342 1.74 -13.64 36.82
CA GLU A 342 1.01 -12.92 37.86
C GLU A 342 -0.34 -13.59 38.09
N ALA A 343 -0.74 -13.66 39.36
CA ALA A 343 -2.09 -14.01 39.76
C ALA A 343 -2.64 -12.88 40.61
N ASP A 344 -3.86 -12.46 40.31
CA ASP A 344 -4.61 -11.63 41.24
C ASP A 344 -4.98 -12.42 42.52
N GLU A 345 -5.55 -11.76 43.54
CA GLU A 345 -5.94 -12.36 44.83
C GLU A 345 -6.86 -13.59 44.69
N ASN A 346 -7.50 -13.75 43.53
CA ASN A 346 -8.42 -14.83 43.18
C ASN A 346 -7.77 -16.04 42.47
N GLU A 347 -6.44 -16.14 42.39
CA GLU A 347 -5.68 -17.15 41.59
C GLU A 347 -5.93 -17.11 40.06
N MET A 348 -6.42 -15.99 39.55
CA MET A 348 -6.69 -15.76 38.11
C MET A 348 -5.51 -15.06 37.42
N ILE A 349 -5.20 -15.48 36.19
CA ILE A 349 -4.14 -14.95 35.32
C ILE A 349 -4.79 -14.23 34.12
N ASN A 350 -4.28 -13.05 33.74
CA ASN A 350 -4.46 -12.48 32.41
C ASN A 350 -3.49 -13.17 31.45
N PHE A 351 -3.99 -14.06 30.58
CA PHE A 351 -3.13 -14.92 29.78
C PHE A 351 -2.64 -14.28 28.47
N GLU A 352 -3.36 -13.28 27.95
CA GLU A 352 -3.00 -12.58 26.71
C GLU A 352 -1.83 -11.62 27.03
N GLU A 353 -1.98 -10.77 28.05
CA GLU A 353 -0.92 -9.89 28.57
C GLU A 353 0.32 -10.68 29.06
N PHE A 354 0.14 -11.82 29.73
CA PHE A 354 1.26 -12.67 30.17
C PHE A 354 2.06 -13.25 29.00
N ALA A 355 1.42 -13.56 27.87
CA ALA A 355 2.12 -14.02 26.68
C ALA A 355 2.92 -12.86 26.05
N ASP A 356 2.28 -11.72 25.81
CA ASP A 356 2.89 -10.61 25.08
C ASP A 356 4.01 -9.91 25.85
N ARG A 357 3.88 -9.77 27.17
CA ARG A 357 4.91 -9.17 28.05
C ARG A 357 6.29 -9.83 27.92
N PHE A 358 6.34 -11.14 27.62
CA PHE A 358 7.57 -11.88 27.39
C PHE A 358 7.91 -12.09 25.89
N GLN A 359 6.93 -12.00 24.99
CA GLN A 359 7.11 -12.29 23.57
C GLN A 359 8.01 -11.27 22.87
N GLU A 360 7.79 -9.95 23.05
CA GLU A 360 8.60 -8.95 22.33
C GLU A 360 10.10 -9.02 22.70
N PRO A 361 10.48 -9.01 24.01
CA PRO A 361 11.89 -9.10 24.39
C PRO A 361 12.52 -10.45 24.03
N ALA A 362 11.73 -11.52 23.89
CA ALA A 362 12.18 -12.82 23.38
C ALA A 362 12.35 -12.83 21.85
N LYS A 363 11.57 -12.04 21.10
CA LYS A 363 11.63 -11.95 19.63
C LYS A 363 12.96 -11.38 19.17
N ASP A 364 13.30 -10.17 19.60
CA ASP A 364 14.53 -9.43 19.23
C ASP A 364 15.81 -10.25 19.42
N ILE A 365 15.94 -10.88 20.59
CA ILE A 365 17.15 -11.62 20.96
C ILE A 365 17.13 -13.05 20.41
N GLY A 366 15.96 -13.69 20.35
CA GLY A 366 15.77 -15.01 19.76
C GLY A 366 16.15 -15.00 18.28
N PHE A 367 15.82 -13.93 17.56
CA PHE A 367 16.24 -13.72 16.18
C PHE A 367 17.77 -13.69 16.05
N ASN A 368 18.46 -12.89 16.86
CA ASN A 368 19.92 -12.78 16.83
C ASN A 368 20.64 -14.12 17.16
N ILE A 369 20.07 -14.93 18.06
CA ILE A 369 20.58 -16.27 18.38
C ILE A 369 20.29 -17.27 17.25
N ALA A 370 19.11 -17.21 16.63
CA ALA A 370 18.76 -18.01 15.46
C ALA A 370 19.67 -17.70 14.26
N VAL A 371 20.00 -16.42 14.02
CA VAL A 371 20.98 -15.98 13.03
C VAL A 371 22.36 -16.54 13.34
N LEU A 372 22.85 -16.45 14.58
CA LEU A 372 24.17 -16.97 14.96
C LEU A 372 24.29 -18.49 14.74
N LEU A 373 23.28 -19.27 15.12
CA LEU A 373 23.25 -20.72 14.90
C LEU A 373 23.18 -21.07 13.41
N THR A 374 22.36 -20.35 12.63
CA THR A 374 22.25 -20.54 11.18
C THR A 374 23.60 -20.26 10.49
N ASN A 375 24.20 -19.10 10.77
CA ASN A 375 25.48 -18.64 10.21
C ASN A 375 26.64 -19.62 10.54
N LEU A 376 26.71 -20.10 11.78
CA LEU A 376 27.68 -21.15 12.16
C LEU A 376 27.42 -22.48 11.42
N SER A 377 26.16 -22.86 11.16
CA SER A 377 25.83 -24.11 10.47
C SER A 377 26.26 -24.10 9.00
N GLU A 378 26.22 -22.94 8.34
CA GLU A 378 26.62 -22.75 6.94
C GLU A 378 28.15 -22.60 6.79
N HIS A 379 28.84 -22.01 7.78
CA HIS A 379 30.31 -21.88 7.76
C HIS A 379 31.07 -23.12 8.26
N VAL A 380 30.47 -23.96 9.12
CA VAL A 380 31.09 -25.19 9.66
C VAL A 380 30.13 -26.39 9.51
N PRO A 381 29.80 -26.79 8.27
CA PRO A 381 28.95 -27.94 8.03
C PRO A 381 29.62 -29.24 8.51
N HIS A 382 28.79 -30.26 8.76
CA HIS A 382 29.16 -31.61 9.22
C HIS A 382 29.73 -31.73 10.65
N ASP A 383 29.77 -30.67 11.47
CA ASP A 383 30.06 -30.82 12.90
C ASP A 383 28.81 -31.31 13.67
N THR A 384 28.81 -32.58 14.07
CA THR A 384 27.72 -33.20 14.83
C THR A 384 27.46 -32.53 16.18
N ARG A 385 28.43 -31.78 16.73
CA ARG A 385 28.24 -31.04 18.00
C ARG A 385 27.31 -29.84 17.80
N LEU A 386 27.39 -29.20 16.64
CA LEU A 386 26.51 -28.09 16.28
C LEU A 386 25.11 -28.58 15.93
N GLN A 387 24.99 -29.75 15.28
CA GLN A 387 23.69 -30.36 14.97
C GLN A 387 22.82 -30.58 16.22
N ASN A 388 23.41 -30.98 17.35
CA ASN A 388 22.68 -31.10 18.62
C ASN A 388 22.02 -29.77 19.05
N PHE A 389 22.69 -28.62 18.88
CA PHE A 389 22.13 -27.32 19.20
C PHE A 389 21.06 -26.88 18.19
N LEU A 390 21.19 -27.27 16.92
CA LEU A 390 20.17 -27.01 15.90
C LEU A 390 18.89 -27.82 16.15
N GLU A 391 19.01 -29.08 16.58
CA GLU A 391 17.87 -29.92 17.02
C GLU A 391 17.19 -29.33 18.27
N GLN A 392 17.98 -28.85 19.25
CA GLN A 392 17.47 -28.15 20.44
C GLN A 392 16.79 -26.80 20.11
N ALA A 393 17.18 -26.15 19.01
CA ALA A 393 16.66 -24.85 18.58
C ALA A 393 15.64 -24.95 17.43
N GLU A 394 15.19 -26.15 17.03
CA GLU A 394 14.38 -26.36 15.82
C GLU A 394 13.10 -25.50 15.79
N SER A 395 12.41 -25.39 16.93
CA SER A 395 11.24 -24.53 17.11
C SER A 395 11.55 -23.04 16.88
N VAL A 396 12.62 -22.55 17.51
CA VAL A 396 13.10 -21.17 17.43
C VAL A 396 13.52 -20.83 15.99
N LEU A 397 14.27 -21.72 15.35
CA LEU A 397 14.70 -21.59 13.95
C LEU A 397 13.49 -21.57 12.99
N ASN A 398 12.49 -22.44 13.20
CA ASN A 398 11.28 -22.46 12.39
C ASN A 398 10.41 -21.20 12.58
N TYR A 399 10.31 -20.68 13.81
CA TYR A 399 9.59 -19.42 14.11
C TYR A 399 10.24 -18.22 13.39
N PHE A 400 11.57 -18.12 13.37
CA PHE A 400 12.27 -17.01 12.72
C PHE A 400 12.51 -17.18 11.22
N ARG A 401 12.39 -18.39 10.65
CA ARG A 401 12.58 -18.64 9.20
C ARG A 401 11.79 -17.69 8.26
N PRO A 402 10.53 -17.30 8.49
CA PRO A 402 9.83 -16.31 7.66
C PRO A 402 10.31 -14.85 7.85
N PHE A 403 10.98 -14.54 8.95
CA PHE A 403 11.53 -13.21 9.26
C PHE A 403 13.04 -13.10 8.94
N LEU A 404 13.71 -14.21 8.66
CA LEU A 404 15.13 -14.27 8.32
C LEU A 404 15.35 -13.96 6.83
N GLY A 405 15.79 -12.74 6.56
CA GLY A 405 16.36 -12.38 5.26
C GLY A 405 17.75 -12.99 5.07
N ARG A 406 17.99 -13.53 3.88
CA ARG A 406 19.30 -14.03 3.42
C ARG A 406 19.61 -13.45 2.05
N ILE A 407 20.83 -12.94 1.85
CA ILE A 407 21.37 -12.56 0.53
C ILE A 407 22.85 -12.95 0.41
N GLU A 408 23.31 -13.06 -0.83
CA GLU A 408 24.72 -13.24 -1.16
C GLU A 408 25.25 -11.98 -1.87
N ILE A 409 26.41 -11.47 -1.44
CA ILE A 409 27.07 -10.34 -2.09
C ILE A 409 28.52 -10.67 -2.44
N MET A 410 29.07 -10.02 -3.45
CA MET A 410 30.51 -9.97 -3.68
C MET A 410 31.14 -8.92 -2.77
N GLY A 411 31.74 -9.36 -1.67
CA GLY A 411 32.44 -8.51 -0.70
C GLY A 411 33.67 -7.83 -1.29
N ALA A 412 34.19 -6.80 -0.61
CA ALA A 412 35.40 -6.07 -1.00
C ALA A 412 36.65 -6.97 -1.15
N SER A 413 36.59 -8.17 -0.57
CA SER A 413 37.56 -9.25 -0.70
C SER A 413 37.59 -9.92 -2.10
N ARG A 414 36.65 -9.58 -3.00
CA ARG A 414 36.31 -10.32 -4.23
C ARG A 414 35.98 -11.78 -3.95
N LYS A 415 35.23 -12.00 -2.88
CA LYS A 415 34.60 -13.29 -2.55
C LYS A 415 33.12 -13.09 -2.27
N ILE A 416 32.37 -14.18 -2.43
CA ILE A 416 30.99 -14.23 -1.99
C ILE A 416 30.93 -14.37 -0.47
N GLU A 417 30.18 -13.46 0.13
CA GLU A 417 29.92 -13.31 1.55
C GLU A 417 28.38 -13.28 1.75
N ARG A 418 27.88 -13.84 2.86
CA ARG A 418 26.44 -13.90 3.17
C ARG A 418 26.06 -12.85 4.20
N ILE A 419 24.93 -12.17 3.99
CA ILE A 419 24.34 -11.24 4.94
C ILE A 419 22.99 -11.79 5.40
N TYR A 420 22.76 -11.75 6.72
CA TYR A 420 21.51 -12.12 7.38
C TYR A 420 20.92 -10.87 8.02
N PHE A 421 19.63 -10.63 7.84
CA PHE A 421 18.94 -9.42 8.33
C PHE A 421 17.46 -9.72 8.65
N GLU A 422 16.80 -8.87 9.42
CA GLU A 422 15.39 -9.05 9.79
C GLU A 422 14.45 -8.46 8.73
N ILE A 423 13.45 -9.25 8.33
CA ILE A 423 12.34 -8.83 7.46
C ILE A 423 11.13 -8.52 8.35
N SER A 424 10.72 -7.25 8.39
CA SER A 424 9.50 -6.83 9.06
C SER A 424 8.25 -7.52 8.49
N GLU A 425 7.38 -7.97 9.39
CA GLU A 425 6.12 -8.63 9.09
C GLU A 425 5.20 -7.78 8.21
N ALA A 426 5.15 -6.46 8.47
CA ALA A 426 4.38 -5.52 7.66
C ALA A 426 4.89 -5.47 6.21
N ASN A 427 6.21 -5.40 6.01
CA ASN A 427 6.82 -5.38 4.68
C ASN A 427 6.56 -6.69 3.92
N ARG A 428 6.63 -7.83 4.63
CA ARG A 428 6.32 -9.17 4.08
C ARG A 428 4.86 -9.27 3.63
N ASN A 429 3.92 -8.79 4.45
CA ASN A 429 2.48 -8.80 4.14
C ASN A 429 2.13 -7.84 2.98
N GLN A 430 2.80 -6.69 2.89
CA GLN A 430 2.65 -5.77 1.75
C GLN A 430 3.19 -6.36 0.44
N TRP A 431 4.32 -7.07 0.45
CA TRP A 431 4.90 -7.71 -0.74
C TRP A 431 4.01 -8.80 -1.35
N GLU A 432 3.28 -9.55 -0.51
CA GLU A 432 2.33 -10.57 -0.97
C GLU A 432 0.98 -9.99 -1.45
N MET A 433 0.77 -8.66 -1.40
CA MET A 433 -0.43 -8.04 -1.96
C MET A 433 -0.53 -8.26 -3.49
N PRO A 434 -1.73 -8.54 -4.03
CA PRO A 434 -1.92 -8.79 -5.47
C PRO A 434 -1.40 -7.67 -6.39
N GLN A 435 -1.49 -6.40 -5.95
CA GLN A 435 -0.99 -5.23 -6.68
C GLN A 435 0.53 -5.31 -6.90
N VAL A 436 1.31 -5.61 -5.86
CA VAL A 436 2.78 -5.75 -5.94
C VAL A 436 3.17 -7.03 -6.69
N ARG A 437 2.41 -8.13 -6.49
CA ARG A 437 2.66 -9.41 -7.17
C ARG A 437 2.50 -9.34 -8.69
N GLU A 438 1.52 -8.59 -9.20
CA GLU A 438 1.36 -8.39 -10.65
C GLU A 438 2.35 -7.37 -11.20
N SER A 439 2.70 -6.32 -10.44
CA SER A 439 3.80 -5.39 -10.77
C SER A 439 5.12 -6.14 -10.97
N LYS A 440 5.46 -7.06 -10.05
CA LYS A 440 6.60 -7.98 -10.16
C LYS A 440 6.53 -8.90 -11.38
N ARG A 441 5.34 -9.42 -11.71
CA ARG A 441 5.16 -10.28 -12.90
C ARG A 441 5.47 -9.51 -14.19
N GLN A 442 4.99 -8.27 -14.30
CA GLN A 442 5.25 -7.44 -15.46
C GLN A 442 6.75 -7.12 -15.57
N PHE A 443 7.38 -6.68 -14.48
CA PHE A 443 8.83 -6.42 -14.45
C PHE A 443 9.68 -7.61 -14.93
N ILE A 444 9.37 -8.85 -14.51
CA ILE A 444 10.10 -10.05 -14.94
C ILE A 444 9.93 -10.30 -16.45
N PHE A 445 8.74 -10.06 -17.01
CA PHE A 445 8.50 -10.18 -18.45
C PHE A 445 9.32 -9.15 -19.24
N ASP A 446 9.25 -7.87 -18.85
CA ASP A 446 9.93 -6.77 -19.53
C ASP A 446 11.46 -7.00 -19.55
N VAL A 447 12.06 -7.37 -18.41
CA VAL A 447 13.52 -7.56 -18.27
C VAL A 447 14.06 -8.78 -19.01
N VAL A 448 13.30 -9.88 -19.12
CA VAL A 448 13.75 -11.08 -19.84
C VAL A 448 13.58 -10.94 -21.36
N ASN A 449 12.65 -10.09 -21.81
CA ASN A 449 12.43 -9.81 -23.22
C ASN A 449 13.44 -8.80 -23.80
N GLU A 450 13.80 -7.75 -23.07
CA GLU A 450 14.65 -6.66 -23.57
C GLU A 450 16.09 -6.60 -22.97
N GLY A 451 16.34 -7.22 -21.81
CA GLY A 451 17.51 -6.88 -20.99
C GLY A 451 18.85 -7.52 -21.35
N CYS A 452 19.87 -6.69 -21.59
CA CYS A 452 21.28 -7.10 -21.49
C CYS A 452 21.72 -7.27 -20.02
N GLU A 453 22.70 -8.13 -19.73
CA GLU A 453 23.07 -8.50 -18.35
C GLU A 453 23.47 -7.33 -17.42
N SER A 454 24.12 -6.29 -17.96
CA SER A 454 24.48 -5.09 -17.19
C SER A 454 23.28 -4.19 -16.90
N GLU A 455 22.35 -4.08 -17.85
CA GLU A 455 21.14 -3.25 -17.74
C GLU A 455 20.08 -3.93 -16.86
N LYS A 456 20.05 -5.27 -16.86
CA LYS A 456 19.21 -6.11 -15.99
C LYS A 456 19.29 -5.71 -14.51
N MET A 457 20.49 -5.47 -13.99
CA MET A 457 20.69 -5.17 -12.57
C MET A 457 20.29 -3.72 -12.24
N GLU A 458 20.59 -2.77 -13.11
CA GLU A 458 20.09 -1.38 -12.99
C GLU A 458 18.55 -1.36 -13.04
N MET A 459 17.92 -2.08 -13.98
CA MET A 459 16.46 -2.22 -14.05
C MET A 459 15.88 -2.87 -12.79
N PHE A 460 16.52 -3.90 -12.24
CA PHE A 460 16.08 -4.56 -11.02
C PHE A 460 16.12 -3.64 -9.80
N VAL A 461 17.23 -2.93 -9.57
CA VAL A 461 17.32 -1.93 -8.49
C VAL A 461 16.25 -0.85 -8.71
N ASN A 462 16.03 -0.40 -9.94
CA ASN A 462 15.03 0.62 -10.25
C ASN A 462 13.59 0.18 -9.96
N PHE A 463 13.29 -1.11 -10.17
CA PHE A 463 12.03 -1.73 -9.76
C PHE A 463 11.89 -1.80 -8.23
N CYS A 464 12.96 -2.13 -7.50
CA CYS A 464 12.95 -2.10 -6.03
C CYS A 464 12.65 -0.68 -5.52
N GLU A 465 13.32 0.35 -6.05
CA GLU A 465 13.06 1.75 -5.68
C GLU A 465 11.61 2.20 -5.94
N ASP A 466 11.04 1.80 -7.09
CA ASP A 466 9.63 2.08 -7.41
C ASP A 466 8.65 1.31 -6.52
N THR A 467 8.99 0.07 -6.16
CA THR A 467 8.16 -0.76 -5.29
C THR A 467 8.14 -0.23 -3.85
N ILE A 468 9.28 0.25 -3.34
CA ILE A 468 9.34 0.91 -2.02
C ILE A 468 8.44 2.15 -1.97
N PHE A 469 8.40 2.94 -3.05
CA PHE A 469 7.50 4.09 -3.16
C PHE A 469 6.02 3.66 -3.27
N GLU A 470 5.71 2.61 -4.05
CA GLU A 470 4.34 2.05 -4.13
C GLU A 470 3.86 1.45 -2.79
N MET A 471 4.75 0.78 -2.03
CA MET A 471 4.47 0.26 -0.68
C MET A 471 4.22 1.39 0.35
N ASN A 472 5.02 2.47 0.29
CA ASN A 472 4.82 3.63 1.16
C ASN A 472 3.45 4.30 0.90
N ILE A 473 3.08 4.52 -0.37
CA ILE A 473 1.74 5.00 -0.73
C ILE A 473 0.66 4.02 -0.27
N ALA A 474 0.86 2.70 -0.44
CA ALA A 474 -0.09 1.69 0.02
C ALA A 474 -0.34 1.77 1.54
N SER A 475 0.69 2.04 2.34
CA SER A 475 0.54 2.27 3.79
C SER A 475 -0.15 3.59 4.17
N GLN A 476 -0.06 4.62 3.34
CA GLN A 476 -0.71 5.92 3.59
C GLN A 476 -2.20 5.93 3.20
N ILE A 477 -2.62 5.06 2.28
CA ILE A 477 -4.03 4.90 1.86
C ILE A 477 -4.76 3.79 2.61
N SER A 478 -4.05 2.85 3.23
CA SER A 478 -4.63 2.02 4.28
C SER A 478 -4.89 2.88 5.50
N GLU A 479 -6.16 2.99 5.88
CA GLU A 479 -6.50 3.37 7.25
C GLU A 479 -5.80 2.36 8.16
N GLN A 480 -4.85 2.83 8.98
CA GLN A 480 -4.67 2.22 10.28
C GLN A 480 -6.02 2.39 10.98
N GLU A 481 -6.62 1.27 11.38
CA GLU A 481 -7.67 1.35 12.38
C GLU A 481 -6.97 1.91 13.63
N GLU A 482 -7.29 3.17 13.96
CA GLU A 482 -7.02 3.71 15.29
C GLU A 482 -7.79 2.81 16.25
N GLU A 483 -7.12 1.76 16.76
CA GLU A 483 -7.51 1.09 17.98
C GLU A 483 -7.72 2.20 18.99
N LYS A 484 -8.99 2.44 19.32
CA LYS A 484 -9.31 3.36 20.38
C LYS A 484 -8.82 2.69 21.65
N GLU A 485 -7.71 3.19 22.15
CA GLU A 485 -7.42 3.20 23.57
C GLU A 485 -8.67 3.81 24.24
N GLU A 486 -9.56 2.94 24.72
CA GLU A 486 -10.61 3.33 25.66
C GLU A 486 -9.89 3.61 26.98
N GLU A 487 -9.23 4.78 27.06
CA GLU A 487 -8.56 5.24 28.27
C GLU A 487 -9.57 5.23 29.42
N ASP A 488 -9.30 4.41 30.45
CA ASP A 488 -10.15 4.26 31.62
C ASP A 488 -10.27 5.58 32.42
N GLU A 489 -11.25 6.44 32.10
CA GLU A 489 -11.64 7.59 32.93
C GLU A 489 -12.38 7.16 34.24
N GLU A 490 -11.95 6.09 34.89
CA GLU A 490 -12.34 5.73 36.27
C GLU A 490 -11.15 5.81 37.25
N GLU A 491 -10.88 7.01 37.79
CA GLU A 491 -10.58 7.31 39.22
C GLU A 491 -10.06 8.75 39.42
N ALA A 492 -10.95 9.75 39.62
CA ALA A 492 -10.50 11.13 39.93
C ALA A 492 -11.39 12.02 40.84
N GLU A 493 -12.64 11.69 41.18
CA GLU A 493 -13.45 12.52 42.11
C GLU A 493 -13.90 11.76 43.38
N GLY A 494 -13.12 11.90 44.45
CA GLY A 494 -13.25 11.13 45.68
C GLY A 494 -13.28 11.91 47.01
N GLU A 495 -13.76 13.16 47.08
CA GLU A 495 -14.01 13.82 48.39
C GLU A 495 -15.12 14.90 48.35
N GLY A 496 -16.08 14.90 49.29
CA GLY A 496 -17.03 16.03 49.49
C GLY A 496 -18.54 15.74 49.66
N GLY A 497 -18.96 14.60 50.25
CA GLY A 497 -20.35 14.12 50.25
C GLY A 497 -21.46 15.03 50.85
N GLY A 498 -22.72 14.82 50.40
CA GLY A 498 -23.88 15.71 50.66
C GLY A 498 -25.20 15.10 51.21
N GLY A 499 -25.48 13.79 51.03
CA GLY A 499 -26.46 13.01 51.82
C GLY A 499 -27.96 12.98 51.42
N GLY A 500 -28.53 11.75 51.41
CA GLY A 500 -29.97 11.42 51.29
C GLY A 500 -30.39 10.96 49.88
N GLY A 501 -30.94 9.76 49.64
CA GLY A 501 -31.50 8.71 50.53
C GLY A 501 -33.02 8.90 50.73
N ASP A 502 -33.92 7.93 50.47
CA ASP A 502 -33.80 6.51 50.03
C ASP A 502 -34.51 6.32 48.65
N GLY A 503 -34.39 5.22 47.89
CA GLY A 503 -34.90 3.84 48.13
C GLY A 503 -36.36 3.69 47.62
N GLU A 504 -36.81 2.63 46.94
CA GLU A 504 -36.21 1.31 46.64
C GLU A 504 -36.42 0.90 45.16
N GLU A 505 -35.44 0.10 44.72
CA GLU A 505 -35.35 -0.93 43.67
C GLU A 505 -36.62 -1.54 43.02
N GLY A 506 -36.45 -2.04 41.77
CA GLY A 506 -37.51 -2.67 40.98
C GLY A 506 -37.08 -3.49 39.74
N ASN A 507 -35.86 -4.03 39.74
CA ASN A 507 -35.21 -5.01 38.83
C ASN A 507 -35.86 -5.36 37.46
N GLY A 508 -35.10 -5.21 36.36
CA GLY A 508 -35.41 -5.74 35.03
C GLY A 508 -34.26 -5.50 34.03
N GLU A 509 -33.97 -6.50 33.19
CA GLU A 509 -32.82 -6.51 32.26
C GLU A 509 -33.02 -5.57 31.06
N GLU A 510 -32.03 -4.72 30.76
CA GLU A 510 -31.75 -4.23 29.41
C GLU A 510 -30.24 -4.34 29.16
N GLY A 511 -29.84 -5.03 28.09
CA GLY A 511 -28.46 -5.03 27.59
C GLY A 511 -28.18 -3.81 26.71
N PRO A 512 -26.93 -3.60 26.25
CA PRO A 512 -26.65 -2.56 25.27
C PRO A 512 -27.47 -2.80 24.00
N PRO A 513 -28.17 -1.78 23.45
CA PRO A 513 -28.98 -1.97 22.25
C PRO A 513 -28.09 -2.23 21.03
N GLU A 514 -28.32 -3.36 20.35
CA GLU A 514 -27.74 -3.64 19.04
C GLU A 514 -28.05 -2.49 18.07
N SER A 515 -27.12 -2.19 17.17
CA SER A 515 -27.17 -1.01 16.30
C SER A 515 -28.47 -0.95 15.48
N SER A 516 -29.37 -0.04 15.86
CA SER A 516 -30.56 0.25 15.06
C SER A 516 -30.13 0.79 13.70
N SER A 517 -30.59 0.14 12.63
CA SER A 517 -30.31 0.65 11.28
C SER A 517 -30.79 2.11 11.16
N ALA A 518 -30.05 2.97 10.45
CA ALA A 518 -30.40 4.40 10.33
C ALA A 518 -31.82 4.66 9.77
N PHE A 519 -32.42 3.64 9.11
CA PHE A 519 -33.80 3.64 8.67
C PHE A 519 -34.82 3.54 9.83
N ALA A 520 -34.51 2.79 10.88
CA ALA A 520 -35.31 2.72 12.10
C ALA A 520 -35.29 4.04 12.88
N ASP A 521 -34.11 4.66 13.02
CA ASP A 521 -33.94 5.98 13.66
C ASP A 521 -34.68 7.08 12.90
N PHE A 522 -34.68 7.01 11.56
CA PHE A 522 -35.49 7.87 10.70
C PHE A 522 -36.99 7.66 10.96
N LEU A 523 -37.48 6.41 10.95
CA LEU A 523 -38.89 6.11 11.25
C LEU A 523 -39.30 6.59 12.65
N ASN A 524 -38.46 6.39 13.66
CA ASN A 524 -38.70 6.87 15.02
C ASN A 524 -38.80 8.41 15.06
N SER A 525 -37.88 9.13 14.40
CA SER A 525 -37.92 10.59 14.27
C SER A 525 -39.22 11.11 13.61
N VAL A 526 -39.69 10.43 12.56
CA VAL A 526 -40.96 10.76 11.87
C VAL A 526 -42.16 10.51 12.80
N VAL A 527 -42.15 9.40 13.54
CA VAL A 527 -43.21 9.05 14.50
C VAL A 527 -43.28 10.05 15.66
N GLU A 528 -42.15 10.47 16.24
CA GLU A 528 -42.12 11.49 17.30
C GLU A 528 -42.63 12.85 16.83
N PHE A 529 -42.25 13.27 15.62
CA PHE A 529 -42.75 14.50 15.01
C PHE A 529 -44.28 14.48 14.88
N LEU A 530 -44.86 13.37 14.39
CA LEU A 530 -46.30 13.18 14.32
C LEU A 530 -46.97 13.15 15.71
N GLN A 531 -46.33 12.56 16.73
CA GLN A 531 -46.86 12.55 18.10
C GLN A 531 -47.00 13.94 18.70
N MET A 532 -46.15 14.92 18.35
CA MET A 532 -46.28 16.31 18.85
C MET A 532 -47.63 16.94 18.47
N PHE A 533 -48.17 16.67 17.28
CA PHE A 533 -49.44 17.21 16.78
C PHE A 533 -50.69 16.50 17.31
N THR A 534 -50.55 15.46 18.14
CA THR A 534 -51.68 14.68 18.67
C THR A 534 -52.74 15.58 19.33
N PHE A 535 -54.02 15.39 18.95
CA PHE A 535 -55.17 16.20 19.38
C PHE A 535 -55.32 16.37 20.92
N ARG A 536 -54.73 15.45 21.71
CA ARG A 536 -54.63 15.54 23.19
C ARG A 536 -53.73 16.70 23.65
N ASN A 537 -52.63 17.00 22.96
CA ASN A 537 -51.71 18.09 23.33
C ASN A 537 -52.24 19.46 22.90
N LEU A 538 -52.78 19.58 21.68
CA LEU A 538 -53.42 20.81 21.20
C LEU A 538 -54.56 21.25 22.14
N ARG A 539 -55.39 20.29 22.60
CA ARG A 539 -56.47 20.51 23.58
C ARG A 539 -55.98 20.86 25.00
N ARG A 540 -54.73 20.51 25.36
CA ARG A 540 -54.08 20.93 26.62
C ARG A 540 -53.54 22.37 26.53
N GLN A 541 -52.99 22.79 25.40
CA GLN A 541 -52.53 24.18 25.20
C GLN A 541 -53.69 25.17 25.08
N TYR A 542 -54.78 24.84 24.37
CA TYR A 542 -55.96 25.71 24.23
C TYR A 542 -56.59 26.12 25.59
N ARG A 543 -56.53 25.23 26.60
CA ARG A 543 -56.98 25.54 27.98
C ARG A 543 -56.04 26.49 28.73
N ARG A 544 -54.77 26.59 28.32
CA ARG A 544 -53.75 27.49 28.87
C ARG A 544 -53.95 28.92 28.33
N VAL A 545 -54.15 29.06 27.02
CA VAL A 545 -54.40 30.34 26.33
C VAL A 545 -55.55 31.14 26.97
N ARG A 546 -56.67 30.48 27.34
CA ARG A 546 -57.84 31.14 27.95
C ARG A 546 -57.60 31.74 29.36
N LYS A 547 -56.39 31.67 29.91
CA LYS A 547 -56.02 32.25 31.23
C LYS A 547 -54.93 33.32 31.15
N MET A 548 -54.37 33.58 29.97
CA MET A 548 -53.25 34.51 29.77
C MET A 548 -53.72 35.92 29.38
N THR A 549 -52.91 36.92 29.69
CA THR A 549 -53.11 38.30 29.25
C THR A 549 -52.71 38.49 27.78
N ILE A 550 -53.18 39.57 27.15
CA ILE A 550 -52.99 39.82 25.72
C ILE A 550 -51.50 39.86 25.31
N LYS A 551 -50.61 40.36 26.18
CA LYS A 551 -49.15 40.37 25.92
C LYS A 551 -48.56 38.95 25.93
N GLU A 552 -48.94 38.11 26.89
CA GLU A 552 -48.49 36.72 26.96
C GLU A 552 -49.01 35.89 25.78
N MET A 553 -50.22 36.18 25.30
CA MET A 553 -50.81 35.51 24.13
C MET A 553 -50.02 35.78 22.83
N VAL A 554 -49.49 37.00 22.64
CA VAL A 554 -48.66 37.32 21.46
C VAL A 554 -47.30 36.62 21.54
N VAL A 555 -46.62 36.64 22.70
CA VAL A 555 -45.33 35.96 22.88
C VAL A 555 -45.49 34.44 22.72
N GLY A 556 -46.57 33.86 23.25
CA GLY A 556 -46.92 32.45 23.07
C GLY A 556 -47.22 32.05 21.62
N LEU A 557 -47.77 32.97 20.81
CA LEU A 557 -47.99 32.73 19.38
C LEU A 557 -46.67 32.74 18.60
N VAL A 558 -45.81 33.73 18.84
CA VAL A 558 -44.51 33.86 18.15
C VAL A 558 -43.60 32.67 18.47
N THR A 559 -43.52 32.27 19.75
CA THR A 559 -42.72 31.09 20.14
C THR A 559 -43.27 29.78 19.56
N PHE A 560 -44.59 29.61 19.48
CA PHE A 560 -45.19 28.45 18.82
C PHE A 560 -44.84 28.39 17.31
N VAL A 561 -44.96 29.50 16.59
CA VAL A 561 -44.60 29.58 15.16
C VAL A 561 -43.11 29.32 14.95
N TRP A 562 -42.24 29.83 15.83
CA TRP A 562 -40.81 29.55 15.79
C TRP A 562 -40.51 28.06 15.99
N THR A 563 -41.12 27.40 16.99
CA THR A 563 -40.95 25.95 17.18
C THR A 563 -41.49 25.12 16.01
N LEU A 564 -42.54 25.60 15.33
CA LEU A 564 -43.09 24.94 14.14
C LEU A 564 -42.09 24.97 12.97
N LEU A 565 -41.52 26.15 12.68
CA LEU A 565 -40.52 26.33 11.61
C LEU A 565 -39.26 25.50 11.87
N MET A 566 -38.70 25.56 13.09
CA MET A 566 -37.50 24.78 13.44
C MET A 566 -37.76 23.27 13.36
N GLY A 567 -38.96 22.81 13.74
CA GLY A 567 -39.35 21.41 13.60
C GLY A 567 -39.45 20.95 12.14
N ILE A 568 -39.99 21.79 11.25
CA ILE A 568 -40.06 21.52 9.81
C ILE A 568 -38.65 21.46 9.19
N MET A 569 -37.76 22.41 9.55
CA MET A 569 -36.37 22.40 9.09
C MET A 569 -35.62 21.14 9.57
N HIS A 570 -35.82 20.71 10.82
CA HIS A 570 -35.23 19.48 11.34
C HIS A 570 -35.78 18.22 10.65
N PHE A 571 -37.07 18.19 10.31
CA PHE A 571 -37.66 17.11 9.53
C PHE A 571 -37.04 17.02 8.12
N ILE A 572 -36.93 18.15 7.41
CA ILE A 572 -36.30 18.20 6.08
C ILE A 572 -34.84 17.75 6.16
N TYR A 573 -34.07 18.24 7.14
CA TYR A 573 -32.70 17.81 7.37
C TYR A 573 -32.58 16.30 7.64
N SER A 574 -33.49 15.72 8.45
CA SER A 574 -33.51 14.29 8.74
C SER A 574 -33.86 13.45 7.49
N VAL A 575 -34.81 13.89 6.66
CA VAL A 575 -35.12 13.25 5.37
C VAL A 575 -33.91 13.30 4.43
N CYS A 576 -33.26 14.46 4.27
CA CYS A 576 -32.06 14.59 3.44
C CYS A 576 -30.89 13.73 3.95
N LYS A 577 -30.66 13.71 5.28
CA LYS A 577 -29.64 12.85 5.90
C LYS A 577 -29.94 11.37 5.68
N GLY A 578 -31.20 10.94 5.84
CA GLY A 578 -31.62 9.57 5.59
C GLY A 578 -31.43 9.15 4.14
N PHE A 579 -31.82 10.00 3.18
CA PHE A 579 -31.63 9.73 1.74
C PHE A 579 -30.15 9.70 1.34
N PHE A 580 -29.34 10.61 1.89
CA PHE A 580 -27.89 10.60 1.72
C PHE A 580 -27.25 9.32 2.27
N LEU A 581 -27.62 8.89 3.49
CA LEU A 581 -27.10 7.66 4.09
C LEU A 581 -27.52 6.39 3.32
N LEU A 582 -28.68 6.39 2.68
CA LEU A 582 -29.15 5.28 1.85
C LEU A 582 -28.41 5.22 0.50
N ILE A 583 -28.16 6.37 -0.13
CA ILE A 583 -27.25 6.47 -1.30
C ILE A 583 -25.83 6.06 -0.90
N TRP A 584 -25.35 6.49 0.27
CA TRP A 584 -24.02 6.16 0.78
C TRP A 584 -23.86 4.66 1.01
N SER A 585 -24.82 4.00 1.68
CA SER A 585 -24.75 2.55 1.93
C SER A 585 -24.94 1.70 0.67
N THR A 586 -25.60 2.21 -0.38
CA THR A 586 -25.77 1.49 -1.65
C THR A 586 -24.63 1.71 -2.64
N LEU A 587 -23.92 2.85 -2.60
CA LEU A 587 -22.73 3.10 -3.42
C LEU A 587 -21.42 2.64 -2.77
N PHE A 588 -21.32 2.69 -1.45
CA PHE A 588 -20.09 2.45 -0.70
C PHE A 588 -20.15 1.25 0.27
N GLY A 589 -21.33 0.66 0.47
CA GLY A 589 -21.48 -0.63 1.15
C GLY A 589 -21.18 -1.80 0.21
N GLY A 590 -20.30 -2.70 0.62
CA GLY A 590 -19.74 -3.75 -0.24
C GLY A 590 -20.75 -4.72 -0.86
N GLY A 591 -21.95 -4.86 -0.30
CA GLY A 591 -22.94 -5.87 -0.71
C GLY A 591 -23.37 -5.79 -2.18
N LEU A 592 -23.39 -4.60 -2.81
CA LEU A 592 -23.73 -4.47 -4.23
C LEU A 592 -22.55 -4.90 -5.13
N VAL A 593 -21.31 -4.63 -4.70
CA VAL A 593 -20.09 -5.09 -5.38
C VAL A 593 -19.90 -6.60 -5.21
N GLU A 594 -20.22 -7.16 -4.04
CA GLU A 594 -20.23 -8.61 -3.83
C GLU A 594 -21.36 -9.32 -4.58
N GLY A 595 -22.54 -8.70 -4.71
CA GLY A 595 -23.61 -9.17 -5.58
C GLY A 595 -23.16 -9.24 -7.03
N ALA A 596 -22.57 -8.15 -7.55
CA ALA A 596 -22.02 -8.11 -8.90
C ALA A 596 -20.86 -9.11 -9.12
N LYS A 597 -20.01 -9.36 -8.10
CA LYS A 597 -18.94 -10.38 -8.16
C LYS A 597 -19.45 -11.83 -8.10
N LYS A 598 -20.67 -12.06 -7.58
CA LYS A 598 -21.31 -13.39 -7.51
C LYS A 598 -22.07 -13.74 -8.79
N ILE A 599 -22.55 -12.76 -9.55
CA ILE A 599 -23.18 -12.98 -10.87
C ILE A 599 -22.09 -13.30 -11.89
N THR A 600 -22.02 -14.56 -12.33
CA THR A 600 -21.10 -14.93 -13.40
C THR A 600 -21.65 -14.45 -14.75
N VAL A 601 -20.79 -13.90 -15.62
CA VAL A 601 -21.21 -13.44 -16.97
C VAL A 601 -21.82 -14.60 -17.78
N THR A 602 -21.39 -15.83 -17.51
CA THR A 602 -21.97 -17.07 -18.03
C THR A 602 -23.44 -17.30 -17.68
N GLU A 603 -23.91 -16.92 -16.49
CA GLU A 603 -25.34 -17.01 -16.13
C GLU A 603 -26.19 -15.93 -16.81
N LEU A 604 -25.64 -14.73 -16.98
CA LEU A 604 -26.32 -13.65 -17.68
C LEU A 604 -26.49 -13.94 -19.19
N LEU A 605 -25.53 -14.66 -19.77
CA LEU A 605 -25.61 -15.13 -21.17
C LEU A 605 -26.48 -16.39 -21.33
N ALA A 606 -26.56 -17.26 -20.31
CA ALA A 606 -27.38 -18.48 -20.35
C ALA A 606 -28.89 -18.22 -20.14
N SER A 607 -29.30 -17.00 -19.82
CA SER A 607 -30.69 -16.61 -19.52
C SER A 607 -31.34 -15.70 -20.57
N MET A 608 -30.64 -15.42 -21.69
CA MET A 608 -31.16 -14.60 -22.78
C MET A 608 -31.97 -15.46 -23.79
N PRO A 609 -33.24 -15.13 -24.10
CA PRO A 609 -34.01 -15.83 -25.14
C PRO A 609 -33.46 -15.53 -26.54
N ASP A 610 -33.45 -16.53 -27.42
CA ASP A 610 -33.09 -16.37 -28.83
C ASP A 610 -34.20 -15.58 -29.58
N PRO A 611 -33.90 -14.42 -30.19
CA PRO A 611 -34.90 -13.60 -30.88
C PRO A 611 -35.20 -14.05 -32.33
N THR A 612 -34.61 -15.14 -32.83
CA THR A 612 -34.64 -15.49 -34.26
C THR A 612 -35.65 -16.58 -34.63
N GLN A 613 -36.94 -16.37 -34.32
CA GLN A 613 -38.04 -17.09 -34.98
C GLN A 613 -39.41 -16.43 -34.78
N ASP A 614 -39.91 -15.76 -35.82
CA ASP A 614 -41.33 -15.85 -36.19
C ASP A 614 -41.55 -15.52 -37.69
N GLU A 615 -42.21 -16.43 -38.42
CA GLU A 615 -43.39 -16.14 -39.27
C GLU A 615 -43.72 -17.26 -40.28
N VAL A 616 -44.98 -17.21 -40.74
CA VAL A 616 -45.60 -17.80 -41.97
C VAL A 616 -46.54 -19.02 -41.79
N HIS A 617 -47.78 -18.68 -41.41
CA HIS A 617 -49.08 -19.26 -41.84
C HIS A 617 -49.52 -20.69 -41.42
N GLY A 618 -50.81 -20.85 -41.02
CA GLY A 618 -51.51 -22.15 -41.17
C GLY A 618 -52.78 -22.51 -40.35
N ASP A 619 -53.82 -21.68 -40.31
CA ASP A 619 -55.25 -22.03 -40.02
C ASP A 619 -55.68 -23.23 -39.13
N LEU A 620 -56.38 -22.90 -38.02
CA LEU A 620 -57.60 -23.59 -37.48
C LEU A 620 -57.41 -24.99 -36.79
N PRO A 621 -58.41 -25.57 -36.05
CA PRO A 621 -58.49 -25.40 -34.58
C PRO A 621 -58.75 -26.76 -33.82
N PRO A 622 -59.33 -26.81 -32.59
CA PRO A 622 -58.60 -26.74 -31.31
C PRO A 622 -58.82 -27.96 -30.38
N GLU A 623 -58.12 -27.97 -29.22
CA GLU A 623 -58.39 -28.79 -28.00
C GLU A 623 -58.21 -30.33 -28.09
N PRO A 624 -58.12 -31.05 -26.95
CA PRO A 624 -57.30 -30.76 -25.76
C PRO A 624 -56.56 -32.03 -25.23
N GLY A 625 -55.58 -31.88 -24.33
CA GLY A 625 -55.05 -33.06 -23.63
C GLY A 625 -53.76 -32.88 -22.83
N ALA A 626 -53.84 -32.35 -21.62
CA ALA A 626 -52.72 -32.45 -20.68
C ALA A 626 -52.62 -33.87 -20.09
N ARG A 627 -51.41 -34.45 -20.10
CA ARG A 627 -50.90 -35.27 -18.98
C ARG A 627 -49.42 -35.63 -19.14
N GLU A 628 -48.62 -35.16 -18.19
CA GLU A 628 -47.57 -35.96 -17.57
C GLU A 628 -48.24 -37.18 -16.86
N GLU A 629 -47.56 -38.26 -16.51
CA GLU A 629 -46.60 -38.28 -15.40
C GLU A 629 -45.92 -39.66 -15.28
N LYS A 630 -44.87 -39.67 -14.43
CA LYS A 630 -44.51 -40.72 -13.44
C LYS A 630 -43.48 -41.83 -13.73
N GLU A 631 -42.45 -41.70 -12.89
CA GLU A 631 -41.86 -42.74 -11.99
C GLU A 631 -40.70 -43.61 -12.47
N ALA A 632 -40.00 -44.15 -11.47
CA ALA A 632 -38.58 -44.48 -11.54
C ALA A 632 -38.21 -45.81 -10.87
N GLY A 633 -37.04 -46.33 -11.24
CA GLY A 633 -36.32 -47.41 -10.54
C GLY A 633 -36.51 -48.82 -11.13
N GLY A 634 -35.44 -49.63 -11.09
CA GLY A 634 -35.50 -51.05 -11.46
C GLY A 634 -34.20 -51.60 -12.05
N ALA A 635 -33.41 -52.28 -11.22
CA ALA A 635 -32.09 -52.82 -11.53
C ALA A 635 -32.05 -54.04 -12.49
N ALA A 636 -30.86 -54.22 -13.08
CA ALA A 636 -30.16 -55.49 -13.36
C ALA A 636 -30.46 -56.34 -14.63
N ASP A 637 -29.36 -56.61 -15.35
CA ASP A 637 -28.92 -57.83 -16.04
C ASP A 637 -29.75 -58.52 -17.14
N LEU A 638 -29.12 -58.71 -18.32
CA LEU A 638 -28.55 -60.03 -18.72
C LEU A 638 -27.80 -60.00 -20.09
N MET A 639 -26.51 -60.39 -20.07
CA MET A 639 -25.72 -61.05 -21.15
C MET A 639 -25.44 -60.25 -22.47
N GLU A 640 -24.34 -60.47 -23.22
CA GLU A 640 -23.18 -61.39 -23.09
C GLU A 640 -21.90 -60.80 -23.78
N ALA A 641 -20.70 -61.23 -23.33
CA ALA A 641 -19.33 -61.21 -23.94
C ALA A 641 -18.94 -60.19 -25.06
N GLY A 642 -17.72 -59.64 -25.15
CA GLY A 642 -16.38 -59.90 -24.56
C GLY A 642 -15.31 -59.61 -25.65
N GLY A 643 -14.03 -59.29 -25.43
CA GLY A 643 -13.21 -59.15 -24.23
C GLY A 643 -11.72 -59.45 -24.56
N GLY A 644 -10.78 -58.60 -24.14
CA GLY A 644 -9.32 -58.85 -24.15
C GLY A 644 -8.52 -58.28 -25.35
N GLU A 645 -7.22 -57.98 -25.23
CA GLU A 645 -6.23 -58.07 -24.10
C GLU A 645 -5.26 -56.85 -24.21
N GLU A 646 -4.94 -56.11 -23.13
CA GLU A 646 -3.70 -56.16 -22.28
C GLU A 646 -2.44 -55.54 -22.96
N GLU A 647 -1.34 -55.11 -22.32
CA GLU A 647 -0.73 -55.23 -20.97
C GLU A 647 -0.24 -53.80 -20.49
N GLU A 648 0.38 -53.49 -19.32
CA GLU A 648 1.03 -54.25 -18.23
C GLU A 648 1.16 -53.39 -16.91
N ASP A 649 1.28 -54.04 -15.73
CA ASP A 649 1.75 -53.62 -14.36
C ASP A 649 1.35 -52.26 -13.70
N ASP A 650 0.95 -52.11 -12.40
CA ASP A 650 1.21 -52.77 -11.09
C ASP A 650 2.57 -52.34 -10.43
N SER A 651 2.77 -52.13 -9.10
CA SER A 651 2.09 -52.65 -7.90
C SER A 651 2.38 -51.86 -6.59
N LYS A 652 1.68 -52.23 -5.48
CA LYS A 652 1.96 -52.02 -4.02
C LYS A 652 1.41 -50.74 -3.32
N GLU A 653 0.96 -50.77 -2.04
CA GLU A 653 0.59 -51.88 -1.12
C GLU A 653 -0.36 -51.43 0.04
N LYS A 654 -1.41 -52.22 0.34
CA LYS A 654 -1.90 -52.73 1.67
C LYS A 654 -2.13 -51.82 2.91
N GLU A 655 -3.01 -52.12 3.89
CA GLU A 655 -4.24 -52.97 3.97
C GLU A 655 -4.96 -52.82 5.35
N GLY A 656 -6.31 -52.86 5.37
CA GLY A 656 -7.13 -53.29 6.54
C GLY A 656 -7.52 -52.24 7.62
N GLY A 657 -8.65 -52.39 8.36
CA GLY A 657 -9.78 -53.31 8.11
C GLY A 657 -10.76 -53.56 9.28
N ARG A 658 -12.07 -53.61 8.93
CA ARG A 658 -13.21 -54.33 9.57
C ARG A 658 -14.00 -53.72 10.75
N GLN A 659 -15.33 -53.95 10.70
CA GLN A 659 -16.37 -53.65 11.72
C GLN A 659 -16.49 -54.76 12.79
N PRO A 660 -17.24 -54.58 13.91
CA PRO A 660 -18.72 -54.76 13.98
C PRO A 660 -19.44 -53.70 14.87
N GLY A 661 -20.77 -53.62 15.09
CA GLY A 661 -21.95 -54.36 14.57
C GLY A 661 -22.78 -55.12 15.65
N PHE A 662 -24.03 -54.69 15.98
CA PHE A 662 -25.16 -55.53 16.47
C PHE A 662 -26.52 -54.76 16.59
N ASP A 663 -27.62 -55.48 16.84
CA ASP A 663 -29.04 -55.07 16.68
C ASP A 663 -29.87 -54.74 17.96
N THR A 664 -31.09 -54.21 17.70
CA THR A 664 -32.14 -53.67 18.64
C THR A 664 -32.95 -54.74 19.42
N PRO A 665 -33.87 -54.35 20.36
CA PRO A 665 -35.31 -54.20 19.97
C PRO A 665 -36.26 -53.27 20.82
N GLY A 666 -37.30 -52.70 20.17
CA GLY A 666 -38.58 -52.22 20.78
C GLY A 666 -38.64 -50.75 21.25
N GLY A 667 -39.81 -50.08 21.40
CA GLY A 667 -41.19 -50.40 20.99
C GLY A 667 -42.32 -49.63 21.74
N LEU A 668 -43.42 -49.29 21.04
CA LEU A 668 -44.76 -48.76 21.50
C LEU A 668 -44.96 -47.27 21.88
N GLY A 669 -45.96 -46.62 21.23
CA GLY A 669 -46.80 -45.51 21.77
C GLY A 669 -46.48 -44.09 21.25
N ASP A 670 -47.23 -43.45 20.33
CA ASP A 670 -48.63 -42.93 20.36
C ASP A 670 -48.73 -41.55 21.09
N MET A 671 -49.30 -40.45 20.56
CA MET A 671 -50.14 -40.17 19.36
C MET A 671 -49.91 -38.71 18.88
N GLY A 672 -50.01 -38.36 17.58
CA GLY A 672 -49.85 -36.94 17.14
C GLY A 672 -49.80 -36.57 15.64
N GLU A 673 -50.59 -37.20 14.78
CA GLU A 673 -50.73 -36.92 13.32
C GLU A 673 -51.70 -35.74 13.00
N PRO A 674 -51.86 -35.24 11.73
CA PRO A 674 -51.03 -35.33 10.50
C PRO A 674 -51.02 -34.02 9.61
N ALA A 675 -50.53 -34.15 8.36
CA ALA A 675 -50.98 -33.47 7.11
C ALA A 675 -50.63 -31.96 6.88
N THR A 676 -49.80 -31.55 5.90
CA THR A 676 -49.96 -31.49 4.40
C THR A 676 -51.08 -30.54 3.93
N VAL A 677 -50.91 -29.68 2.90
CA VAL A 677 -50.84 -30.00 1.44
C VAL A 677 -50.44 -28.72 0.63
N GLU A 678 -49.77 -28.85 -0.53
CA GLU A 678 -49.52 -27.74 -1.51
C GLU A 678 -50.60 -27.67 -2.64
N PRO A 679 -50.49 -26.76 -3.64
CA PRO A 679 -51.56 -25.85 -4.06
C PRO A 679 -52.69 -26.48 -4.91
N PRO A 680 -53.78 -25.73 -5.19
CA PRO A 680 -53.95 -25.32 -6.59
C PRO A 680 -54.70 -23.98 -6.84
N THR A 681 -54.72 -23.58 -8.11
CA THR A 681 -55.60 -22.58 -8.77
C THR A 681 -56.00 -23.13 -10.17
N PRO A 682 -56.97 -22.59 -10.96
CA PRO A 682 -57.88 -21.43 -10.76
C PRO A 682 -59.38 -21.77 -11.08
N GLU A 683 -60.14 -20.80 -11.65
CA GLU A 683 -61.45 -20.86 -12.37
C GLU A 683 -62.81 -20.77 -11.61
N GLY A 684 -63.62 -19.73 -11.93
CA GLY A 684 -64.56 -19.95 -13.05
C GLY A 684 -66.10 -19.80 -12.98
N THR A 685 -66.74 -18.91 -12.17
CA THR A 685 -68.13 -18.37 -12.43
C THR A 685 -69.31 -19.40 -12.54
N PRO A 686 -70.57 -19.06 -12.96
CA PRO A 686 -71.40 -17.83 -12.92
C PRO A 686 -72.78 -18.02 -12.20
N LEU A 687 -73.71 -17.06 -12.36
CA LEU A 687 -75.17 -17.10 -12.02
C LEU A 687 -75.54 -17.01 -10.51
N THR A 688 -76.63 -16.37 -10.05
CA THR A 688 -77.79 -15.69 -10.70
C THR A 688 -78.20 -14.38 -10.00
N SER A 689 -78.62 -13.38 -10.79
CA SER A 689 -79.85 -12.55 -10.71
C SER A 689 -80.60 -12.31 -9.37
N ARG A 690 -81.22 -11.14 -9.09
CA ARG A 690 -81.36 -9.83 -9.80
C ARG A 690 -82.25 -8.85 -8.97
N LYS A 691 -82.16 -7.52 -9.24
CA LYS A 691 -83.12 -6.40 -8.90
C LYS A 691 -83.12 -5.87 -7.44
N GLN A 692 -83.37 -4.58 -7.13
CA GLN A 692 -83.51 -3.32 -7.92
C GLN A 692 -83.47 -2.09 -6.96
N LEU A 693 -82.86 -0.92 -7.29
CA LEU A 693 -83.46 0.40 -7.68
C LEU A 693 -82.36 1.49 -7.47
N THR A 694 -81.93 2.29 -8.47
CA THR A 694 -82.40 3.62 -8.94
C THR A 694 -82.36 4.79 -7.92
N ASP A 695 -81.57 5.84 -8.20
CA ASP A 695 -81.95 7.20 -8.70
C ASP A 695 -83.25 7.88 -8.17
N PRO A 696 -83.36 9.24 -8.11
CA PRO A 696 -82.83 10.18 -9.13
C PRO A 696 -82.39 11.60 -8.69
N GLU A 697 -82.13 12.44 -9.72
CA GLU A 697 -82.39 13.89 -9.97
C GLU A 697 -83.33 14.61 -8.96
N GLU A 698 -83.41 15.95 -8.81
CA GLU A 698 -83.17 17.15 -9.66
C GLU A 698 -82.79 18.35 -8.70
N GLU A 699 -82.58 19.65 -8.97
CA GLU A 699 -82.80 20.62 -10.08
C GLU A 699 -81.92 21.90 -9.85
N ALA A 700 -81.87 22.82 -10.82
CA ALA A 700 -81.87 24.30 -10.68
C ALA A 700 -80.60 25.17 -10.32
N GLU A 701 -80.07 25.80 -11.38
CA GLU A 701 -79.94 27.28 -11.58
C GLU A 701 -78.79 28.18 -11.00
N ALA A 702 -78.23 28.94 -11.96
CA ALA A 702 -77.89 30.39 -11.94
C ALA A 702 -76.45 30.91 -11.66
N GLU A 703 -76.00 31.73 -12.62
CA GLU A 703 -74.93 32.74 -12.56
C GLU A 703 -75.40 34.01 -11.76
N PRO A 704 -74.83 35.26 -11.88
CA PRO A 704 -73.58 35.71 -12.55
C PRO A 704 -72.75 36.78 -11.78
N LYS A 705 -71.59 37.18 -12.36
CA LYS A 705 -71.20 38.57 -12.74
C LYS A 705 -69.75 38.99 -12.46
N ALA A 706 -69.09 39.46 -13.52
CA ALA A 706 -67.97 40.43 -13.54
C ALA A 706 -68.56 41.88 -13.54
N PRO A 707 -67.87 42.98 -13.97
CA PRO A 707 -66.44 43.20 -14.31
C PRO A 707 -65.86 44.49 -13.65
N GLU A 708 -64.63 44.92 -14.02
CA GLU A 708 -64.35 46.18 -14.75
C GLU A 708 -62.84 46.56 -14.83
N GLU A 709 -62.43 46.89 -16.05
CA GLU A 709 -61.18 47.52 -16.53
C GLU A 709 -61.28 49.08 -16.50
N PRO A 710 -60.38 49.90 -17.09
CA PRO A 710 -58.89 49.98 -17.08
C PRO A 710 -58.47 51.46 -16.75
N PRO A 711 -57.64 52.25 -17.51
CA PRO A 711 -56.34 52.05 -18.20
C PRO A 711 -55.23 53.11 -17.85
N ALA A 712 -54.05 52.93 -18.48
CA ALA A 712 -53.18 53.98 -19.10
C ALA A 712 -51.96 54.61 -18.37
N GLU A 713 -51.03 55.02 -19.25
CA GLU A 713 -49.62 55.52 -19.18
C GLU A 713 -49.51 57.04 -18.75
N PRO A 714 -48.39 57.83 -18.89
CA PRO A 714 -47.08 57.61 -19.60
C PRO A 714 -45.76 58.30 -19.09
N GLU A 715 -44.66 58.01 -19.83
CA GLU A 715 -43.49 58.87 -20.24
C GLU A 715 -42.41 59.51 -19.28
N LYS A 716 -41.12 59.25 -19.67
CA LYS A 716 -39.96 60.18 -19.89
C LYS A 716 -38.96 60.69 -18.79
N ALA A 717 -37.66 60.47 -19.11
CA ALA A 717 -36.52 61.41 -19.27
C ALA A 717 -35.60 61.93 -18.10
N ASP A 718 -34.30 61.65 -18.27
CA ASP A 718 -33.07 62.50 -18.21
C ASP A 718 -32.56 63.30 -16.96
N THR A 719 -31.22 63.53 -17.00
CA THR A 719 -30.37 64.60 -16.37
C THR A 719 -29.53 64.38 -15.08
N GLU A 720 -28.24 64.06 -15.31
CA GLU A 720 -27.02 64.85 -14.98
C GLU A 720 -26.44 65.11 -13.55
N ASN A 721 -25.15 64.75 -13.40
CA ASN A 721 -24.02 65.39 -12.66
C ASN A 721 -24.04 65.64 -11.13
N GLY A 722 -22.90 65.54 -10.41
CA GLY A 722 -21.54 65.12 -10.82
C GLY A 722 -20.40 65.45 -9.81
N GLU A 723 -19.15 65.07 -10.18
CA GLU A 723 -17.83 65.56 -9.66
C GLU A 723 -17.43 65.21 -8.19
N LYS A 724 -16.16 65.05 -7.73
CA LYS A 724 -14.74 64.83 -8.16
C LYS A 724 -13.86 65.17 -6.91
N ALA A 725 -12.54 64.95 -6.74
CA ALA A 725 -11.45 64.32 -7.51
C ALA A 725 -10.26 63.93 -6.56
N ASP A 726 -9.18 63.42 -7.17
CA ASP A 726 -7.98 62.73 -6.66
C ASP A 726 -6.93 63.59 -5.90
N LYS A 727 -5.94 62.92 -5.23
CA LYS A 727 -4.49 62.99 -5.60
C LYS A 727 -3.47 62.23 -4.70
N GLU A 728 -2.60 61.46 -5.38
CA GLU A 728 -1.11 61.36 -5.31
C GLU A 728 -0.29 61.31 -3.97
N ALA A 729 0.32 60.14 -3.74
CA ALA A 729 1.73 59.81 -3.37
C ALA A 729 2.73 60.77 -2.65
N GLU A 730 3.53 60.21 -1.71
CA GLU A 730 5.02 60.28 -1.67
C GLU A 730 5.66 59.32 -0.63
N GLU A 731 6.98 59.05 -0.71
CA GLU A 731 7.77 58.16 0.19
C GLU A 731 8.71 58.91 1.16
N LYS A 732 9.01 58.28 2.33
CA LYS A 732 10.30 58.28 3.09
C LYS A 732 10.10 57.61 4.47
N VAL A 733 11.01 56.95 5.20
CA VAL A 733 12.42 56.46 5.10
C VAL A 733 13.09 56.70 6.48
N GLU A 734 13.74 55.64 7.00
CA GLU A 734 14.75 55.61 8.08
C GLU A 734 14.36 55.76 9.57
N GLU A 735 15.24 55.18 10.40
CA GLU A 735 15.19 54.83 11.84
C GLU A 735 15.91 55.94 12.69
N PRO A 736 16.58 55.75 13.87
CA PRO A 736 16.81 54.58 14.76
C PRO A 736 16.67 54.90 16.29
N GLU A 737 17.39 54.14 17.14
CA GLU A 737 17.75 54.39 18.57
C GLU A 737 16.67 54.05 19.65
N GLU A 738 16.97 53.37 20.77
CA GLU A 738 18.21 52.67 21.21
C GLU A 738 17.93 51.64 22.36
N GLU A 739 19.02 50.99 22.81
CA GLU A 739 19.23 49.87 23.76
C GLU A 739 18.66 50.09 25.21
N GLU A 740 18.73 49.20 26.23
CA GLU A 740 19.73 48.16 26.59
C GLU A 740 19.20 47.18 27.69
N GLU A 741 19.72 45.93 27.76
CA GLU A 741 19.84 44.98 28.93
C GLU A 741 18.68 44.74 29.96
N LYS A 742 18.42 43.54 30.52
CA LYS A 742 19.34 42.45 30.97
C LYS A 742 18.59 41.12 31.31
N GLU A 743 19.36 40.05 31.57
CA GLU A 743 18.91 38.64 31.76
C GLU A 743 17.94 38.36 32.94
N LYS A 744 17.04 37.36 32.77
CA LYS A 744 17.20 36.03 33.42
C LYS A 744 16.15 34.97 33.04
N VAL A 745 16.61 33.72 32.94
CA VAL A 745 15.79 32.51 32.68
C VAL A 745 14.83 32.20 33.82
N LYS A 746 13.54 32.00 33.49
CA LYS A 746 12.72 30.94 34.10
C LYS A 746 11.46 30.63 33.28
N THR A 747 11.20 29.34 33.08
CA THR A 747 10.10 28.79 32.29
C THR A 747 8.74 29.25 32.80
N LYS A 748 7.93 29.85 31.91
CA LYS A 748 6.47 29.90 32.02
C LYS A 748 5.85 30.27 30.68
N ILE A 749 5.18 29.32 30.04
CA ILE A 749 4.26 29.60 28.94
C ILE A 749 3.11 30.42 29.53
N GLN A 750 2.99 31.69 29.15
CA GLN A 750 1.77 32.46 29.40
C GLN A 750 0.86 32.30 28.19
N LYS A 751 -0.43 32.01 28.43
CA LYS A 751 -1.46 32.08 27.40
C LYS A 751 -1.63 33.52 26.97
N ASP A 752 -1.06 33.89 25.84
CA ASP A 752 -1.49 35.09 25.13
C ASP A 752 -2.87 34.88 24.49
N LYS A 753 -3.59 35.97 24.27
CA LYS A 753 -5.02 35.91 23.92
C LYS A 753 -5.24 35.51 22.47
N LYS A 754 -5.68 34.27 22.25
CA LYS A 754 -6.45 33.92 21.04
C LYS A 754 -7.70 34.82 20.97
N SER A 755 -7.88 35.47 19.82
CA SER A 755 -9.04 36.30 19.48
C SER A 755 -10.25 35.43 19.12
N GLU A 756 -11.46 35.98 19.22
CA GLU A 756 -12.70 35.31 18.80
C GLU A 756 -12.71 35.09 17.27
N GLY A 757 -12.19 33.94 16.82
CA GLY A 757 -12.14 33.57 15.39
C GLY A 757 -11.85 32.09 15.10
N GLU A 758 -11.76 31.23 16.11
CA GLU A 758 -11.16 29.89 15.96
C GLU A 758 -12.14 28.80 15.50
N ALA A 759 -13.42 28.92 15.87
CA ALA A 759 -14.48 27.99 15.44
C ALA A 759 -14.70 27.93 13.91
N GLY A 760 -14.14 28.89 13.16
CA GLY A 760 -14.06 28.81 11.70
C GLY A 760 -12.93 27.89 11.22
N PHE A 761 -11.74 27.99 11.82
CA PHE A 761 -10.58 27.19 11.45
C PHE A 761 -10.73 25.71 11.81
N GLU A 762 -11.36 25.41 12.95
CA GLU A 762 -11.66 24.03 13.35
C GLU A 762 -12.55 23.31 12.31
N LEU A 763 -13.57 23.99 11.76
CA LEU A 763 -14.42 23.44 10.70
C LEU A 763 -13.70 23.27 9.36
N TRP A 764 -12.77 24.16 9.00
CA TRP A 764 -11.96 23.98 7.78
C TRP A 764 -10.97 22.83 7.92
N ASN A 765 -10.33 22.69 9.09
CA ASN A 765 -9.42 21.59 9.38
C ASN A 765 -10.15 20.23 9.40
N GLU A 766 -11.32 20.16 10.04
CA GLU A 766 -12.15 18.94 10.05
C GLU A 766 -12.63 18.56 8.64
N LEU A 767 -13.03 19.54 7.83
CA LEU A 767 -13.40 19.32 6.43
C LEU A 767 -12.20 18.88 5.57
N GLU A 768 -10.99 19.35 5.87
CA GLU A 768 -9.75 18.90 5.22
C GLU A 768 -9.35 17.46 5.63
N ILE A 769 -9.46 17.11 6.91
CA ILE A 769 -9.29 15.74 7.42
C ILE A 769 -10.29 14.81 6.74
N GLN A 770 -11.57 15.18 6.68
CA GLN A 770 -12.63 14.39 6.05
C GLN A 770 -12.43 14.28 4.52
N ARG A 771 -11.90 15.33 3.87
CA ARG A 771 -11.50 15.29 2.46
C ARG A 771 -10.39 14.25 2.24
N ILE A 772 -9.37 14.23 3.10
CA ILE A 772 -8.26 13.27 3.02
C ILE A 772 -8.78 11.83 3.24
N LYS A 773 -9.59 11.58 4.28
CA LYS A 773 -10.22 10.27 4.53
C LYS A 773 -11.04 9.79 3.32
N PHE A 774 -11.82 10.68 2.70
CA PHE A 774 -12.57 10.37 1.47
C PHE A 774 -11.65 10.06 0.26
N MET A 775 -10.57 10.82 0.07
CA MET A 775 -9.58 10.58 -1.00
C MET A 775 -8.85 9.24 -0.81
N ASN A 776 -8.53 8.87 0.44
CA ASN A 776 -7.92 7.58 0.76
C ASN A 776 -8.88 6.42 0.46
N TYR A 777 -10.13 6.47 0.94
CA TYR A 777 -11.16 5.48 0.62
C TYR A 777 -11.33 5.31 -0.90
N LEU A 778 -11.36 6.41 -1.65
CA LEU A 778 -11.51 6.44 -3.09
C LEU A 778 -10.33 5.76 -3.82
N SER A 779 -9.10 6.03 -3.38
CA SER A 779 -7.90 5.40 -3.93
C SER A 779 -7.85 3.89 -3.66
N ARG A 780 -8.16 3.47 -2.42
CA ARG A 780 -8.23 2.06 -2.00
C ARG A 780 -9.21 1.23 -2.84
N ASN A 781 -10.30 1.86 -3.30
CA ASN A 781 -11.35 1.21 -4.10
C ASN A 781 -11.28 1.45 -5.61
N PHE A 782 -10.20 2.06 -6.14
CA PHE A 782 -10.09 2.45 -7.56
C PHE A 782 -10.49 1.34 -8.56
N TYR A 783 -9.98 0.12 -8.41
CA TYR A 783 -10.32 -0.99 -9.30
C TYR A 783 -11.77 -1.48 -9.16
N ASN A 784 -12.35 -1.44 -7.94
CA ASN A 784 -13.77 -1.76 -7.73
C ASN A 784 -14.66 -0.72 -8.44
N LEU A 785 -14.28 0.56 -8.41
CA LEU A 785 -15.01 1.65 -9.07
C LEU A 785 -14.93 1.56 -10.59
N ARG A 786 -13.78 1.21 -11.17
CA ARG A 786 -13.68 0.94 -12.62
C ARG A 786 -14.52 -0.27 -13.04
N PHE A 787 -14.54 -1.34 -12.24
CA PHE A 787 -15.40 -2.50 -12.51
C PHE A 787 -16.89 -2.15 -12.42
N LEU A 788 -17.29 -1.32 -11.45
CA LEU A 788 -18.66 -0.80 -11.34
C LEU A 788 -19.04 0.10 -12.53
N ALA A 789 -18.12 0.96 -12.99
CA ALA A 789 -18.32 1.76 -14.20
C ALA A 789 -18.59 0.87 -15.42
N LEU A 790 -17.76 -0.15 -15.64
CA LEU A 790 -17.93 -1.12 -16.73
C LEU A 790 -19.28 -1.86 -16.64
N PHE A 791 -19.68 -2.32 -15.44
CA PHE A 791 -20.98 -2.96 -15.23
C PHE A 791 -22.16 -2.02 -15.56
N ILE A 792 -22.08 -0.75 -15.18
CA ILE A 792 -23.10 0.26 -15.53
C ILE A 792 -23.08 0.58 -17.03
N ALA A 793 -21.93 0.55 -17.71
CA ALA A 793 -21.88 0.65 -19.17
C ALA A 793 -22.64 -0.51 -19.84
N PHE A 794 -22.54 -1.74 -19.33
CA PHE A 794 -23.35 -2.86 -19.82
C PHE A 794 -24.85 -2.63 -19.59
N ALA A 795 -25.26 -2.17 -18.42
CA ALA A 795 -26.67 -1.88 -18.12
C ALA A 795 -27.25 -0.77 -19.02
N LEU A 796 -26.51 0.34 -19.22
CA LEU A 796 -26.90 1.41 -20.14
C LEU A 796 -27.03 0.92 -21.57
N ASN A 797 -26.04 0.16 -22.06
CA ASN A 797 -26.04 -0.35 -23.43
C ASN A 797 -27.08 -1.45 -23.68
N PHE A 798 -27.48 -2.20 -22.65
CA PHE A 798 -28.61 -3.12 -22.74
C PHE A 798 -29.94 -2.36 -22.91
N ILE A 799 -30.17 -1.30 -22.14
CA ILE A 799 -31.39 -0.47 -22.30
C ILE A 799 -31.40 0.26 -23.65
N LEU A 800 -30.22 0.65 -24.16
CA LEU A 800 -30.08 1.28 -25.49
C LEU A 800 -30.56 0.42 -26.66
N LEU A 801 -30.65 -0.91 -26.51
CA LEU A 801 -31.19 -1.80 -27.55
C LEU A 801 -32.70 -1.63 -27.77
N PHE A 802 -33.43 -1.02 -26.84
CA PHE A 802 -34.88 -0.79 -26.95
C PHE A 802 -35.24 0.59 -27.56
N TYR A 803 -34.27 1.29 -28.14
CA TYR A 803 -34.56 2.50 -28.93
C TYR A 803 -35.12 2.17 -30.30
N LYS A 804 -36.14 2.92 -30.70
CA LYS A 804 -36.83 2.81 -31.96
C LYS A 804 -37.02 4.19 -32.57
N VAL A 805 -36.87 4.27 -33.88
CA VAL A 805 -37.06 5.50 -34.66
C VAL A 805 -38.52 5.65 -35.08
N SER A 806 -39.07 6.86 -35.01
CA SER A 806 -40.27 7.24 -35.74
C SER A 806 -40.12 8.63 -36.37
N GLY A 807 -40.55 8.76 -37.62
CA GLY A 807 -40.69 10.04 -38.33
C GLY A 807 -41.85 10.91 -37.84
N SER A 808 -42.42 10.60 -36.67
CA SER A 808 -43.42 11.42 -35.98
C SER A 808 -43.21 11.36 -34.46
N PRO A 809 -43.50 12.45 -33.73
CA PRO A 809 -43.50 12.45 -32.28
C PRO A 809 -44.74 11.72 -31.76
N LYS A 810 -44.61 10.94 -30.68
CA LYS A 810 -45.74 10.29 -30.01
C LYS A 810 -46.62 11.34 -29.29
N GLY A 811 -47.60 11.91 -29.99
CA GLY A 811 -48.52 12.88 -29.41
C GLY A 811 -49.80 13.25 -30.18
N GLU A 812 -49.96 12.93 -31.46
CA GLU A 812 -50.97 13.62 -32.30
C GLU A 812 -52.20 12.81 -32.78
N GLU A 813 -52.28 11.49 -32.58
CA GLU A 813 -53.44 10.69 -33.08
C GLU A 813 -54.64 10.53 -32.12
N GLU A 814 -54.53 10.92 -30.84
CA GLU A 814 -55.67 10.96 -29.91
C GLU A 814 -55.67 12.21 -29.00
N LEU A 815 -56.30 13.32 -29.44
CA LEU A 815 -57.18 14.22 -28.65
C LEU A 815 -57.49 15.57 -29.35
N GLU A 816 -58.31 15.56 -30.41
CA GLU A 816 -59.09 16.76 -30.74
C GLU A 816 -60.22 16.97 -29.71
N PHE A 817 -60.10 17.95 -28.79
CA PHE A 817 -61.13 18.96 -28.43
C PHE A 817 -60.84 19.69 -27.08
N GLU A 818 -60.65 21.02 -27.15
CA GLU A 818 -60.65 22.08 -26.10
C GLU A 818 -60.40 21.75 -24.60
N GLY A 819 -59.36 22.37 -23.99
CA GLY A 819 -59.34 22.66 -22.54
C GLY A 819 -57.98 22.80 -21.83
N SER A 820 -57.32 23.96 -21.89
CA SER A 820 -55.98 24.18 -21.32
C SER A 820 -55.94 24.62 -19.84
N ALA A 821 -55.04 24.04 -19.02
CA ALA A 821 -54.59 24.63 -17.75
C ALA A 821 -53.19 24.14 -17.25
N MET A 822 -52.19 25.02 -17.34
CA MET A 822 -50.92 25.09 -16.56
C MET A 822 -50.25 23.82 -16.01
N PHE A 823 -48.99 23.60 -16.43
CA PHE A 823 -47.85 23.94 -15.56
C PHE A 823 -46.68 24.51 -16.38
N GLU A 824 -45.83 25.33 -15.77
CA GLU A 824 -44.77 26.12 -16.40
C GLU A 824 -43.49 25.98 -15.58
N GLY A 825 -42.33 25.72 -16.22
CA GLY A 825 -41.08 25.61 -15.45
C GLY A 825 -39.86 25.05 -16.18
N SER A 826 -39.25 25.85 -17.08
CA SER A 826 -37.79 25.98 -17.34
C SER A 826 -37.50 26.34 -18.81
N ALA A 827 -37.60 27.62 -19.16
CA ALA A 827 -37.15 28.14 -20.45
C ALA A 827 -36.59 29.57 -20.31
N MET A 828 -35.34 29.70 -19.86
CA MET A 828 -34.53 30.91 -19.97
C MET A 828 -33.05 30.61 -19.71
N PHE A 829 -32.23 30.53 -20.77
CA PHE A 829 -31.21 31.54 -21.08
C PHE A 829 -30.42 31.15 -22.34
N GLU A 830 -30.65 31.85 -23.44
CA GLU A 830 -29.86 31.76 -24.67
C GLU A 830 -29.25 33.16 -24.92
N GLY A 831 -27.92 33.26 -25.02
CA GLY A 831 -27.27 34.58 -24.90
C GLY A 831 -25.73 34.66 -25.00
N SER A 832 -25.18 34.28 -26.15
CA SER A 832 -24.02 34.90 -26.83
C SER A 832 -22.68 35.19 -26.13
N ALA A 833 -21.60 34.59 -26.65
CA ALA A 833 -20.26 35.20 -26.81
C ALA A 833 -19.47 34.41 -27.89
N MET A 834 -19.59 34.71 -29.19
CA MET A 834 -18.80 35.70 -29.97
C MET A 834 -17.27 35.61 -29.89
N PHE A 835 -16.65 35.33 -31.05
CA PHE A 835 -15.34 35.84 -31.47
C PHE A 835 -15.48 36.39 -32.90
N GLU A 836 -14.86 37.53 -33.22
CA GLU A 836 -15.10 38.26 -34.46
C GLU A 836 -14.18 37.85 -35.63
N GLY A 837 -14.76 37.72 -36.83
CA GLY A 837 -14.04 37.73 -38.11
C GLY A 837 -14.58 38.88 -38.99
N SER A 838 -13.71 39.77 -39.48
CA SER A 838 -14.13 41.11 -39.92
C SER A 838 -14.31 41.29 -41.44
N GLY A 839 -15.53 41.73 -41.82
CA GLY A 839 -15.78 42.83 -42.76
C GLY A 839 -15.86 42.54 -44.28
N GLY A 840 -16.75 43.26 -45.00
CA GLY A 840 -16.53 43.47 -46.45
C GLY A 840 -17.68 43.72 -47.45
N ASP A 841 -18.86 44.24 -47.08
CA ASP A 841 -19.88 44.82 -48.00
C ASP A 841 -20.54 43.91 -49.11
N PRO A 842 -21.63 44.35 -49.78
CA PRO A 842 -22.54 43.46 -50.53
C PRO A 842 -22.80 43.85 -52.01
N GLU A 843 -23.89 43.28 -52.58
CA GLU A 843 -24.53 43.50 -53.90
C GLU A 843 -23.99 42.70 -55.11
N GLY A 844 -24.91 42.02 -55.82
CA GLY A 844 -24.61 41.19 -57.00
C GLY A 844 -25.82 40.40 -57.51
N SER A 845 -26.87 41.08 -57.99
CA SER A 845 -28.14 40.46 -58.40
C SER A 845 -28.08 39.66 -59.71
N GLY A 846 -28.81 38.54 -59.75
CA GLY A 846 -29.12 37.77 -60.95
C GLY A 846 -30.32 36.86 -60.71
N MET A 847 -31.35 36.98 -61.54
CA MET A 847 -32.64 36.30 -61.40
C MET A 847 -32.99 35.57 -62.70
N ASP A 848 -33.65 34.41 -62.60
CA ASP A 848 -34.66 33.92 -63.55
C ASP A 848 -35.35 32.68 -62.91
N ASP A 849 -36.68 32.64 -62.92
CA ASP A 849 -37.51 31.57 -62.33
C ASP A 849 -37.90 30.49 -63.36
N VAL A 850 -37.86 29.20 -62.98
CA VAL A 850 -38.76 28.16 -63.54
C VAL A 850 -39.16 27.12 -62.47
N GLU A 851 -40.46 27.12 -62.18
CA GLU A 851 -41.35 26.06 -61.67
C GLU A 851 -40.76 24.69 -61.21
N SER A 852 -40.74 24.50 -59.89
CA SER A 852 -41.21 23.31 -59.11
C SER A 852 -40.85 21.88 -59.51
N GLU A 853 -40.24 21.15 -58.56
CA GLU A 853 -40.78 19.87 -58.05
C GLU A 853 -40.41 19.71 -56.56
N GLU A 854 -41.11 18.81 -55.87
CA GLU A 854 -41.49 18.77 -54.44
C GLU A 854 -40.39 19.00 -53.36
N ASP A 855 -40.74 19.73 -52.28
CA ASP A 855 -39.95 19.83 -51.05
C ASP A 855 -40.08 18.54 -50.21
N GLU A 856 -39.00 17.78 -50.01
CA GLU A 856 -38.95 16.77 -48.95
C GLU A 856 -38.67 17.44 -47.60
N GLU A 857 -39.64 17.41 -46.68
CA GLU A 857 -39.43 17.84 -45.30
C GLU A 857 -38.49 16.85 -44.59
N ASP A 858 -37.29 17.31 -44.23
CA ASP A 858 -36.30 16.60 -43.43
C ASP A 858 -36.82 16.40 -41.99
N GLY A 859 -37.74 15.44 -41.84
CA GLY A 859 -38.48 15.18 -40.61
C GLY A 859 -37.56 14.73 -39.49
N LEU A 860 -37.54 15.50 -38.39
CA LEU A 860 -36.74 15.17 -37.20
C LEU A 860 -37.09 13.78 -36.67
N GLU A 861 -36.20 12.82 -36.86
CA GLU A 861 -36.37 11.45 -36.39
C GLU A 861 -36.42 11.40 -34.85
N TYR A 862 -37.56 11.02 -34.29
CA TYR A 862 -37.75 10.93 -32.85
C TYR A 862 -37.39 9.53 -32.35
N PHE A 863 -36.26 9.43 -31.64
CA PHE A 863 -35.83 8.23 -30.94
C PHE A 863 -36.65 8.03 -29.65
N PHE A 864 -37.54 7.04 -29.63
CA PHE A 864 -38.31 6.66 -28.44
C PHE A 864 -37.88 5.30 -27.90
N LEU A 865 -38.03 5.10 -26.59
CA LEU A 865 -37.80 3.82 -25.93
C LEU A 865 -39.09 2.98 -25.99
N GLU A 866 -39.04 1.76 -26.50
CA GLU A 866 -40.21 0.89 -26.69
C GLU A 866 -40.37 -0.12 -25.55
N GLU A 867 -41.14 0.24 -24.50
CA GLU A 867 -41.61 -0.77 -23.54
C GLU A 867 -42.88 -0.35 -22.77
N SER A 868 -43.57 -1.34 -22.18
CA SER A 868 -44.83 -1.17 -21.45
C SER A 868 -44.66 -0.92 -19.94
N THR A 869 -43.43 -0.96 -19.43
CA THR A 869 -43.13 -1.08 -17.99
C THR A 869 -42.94 0.26 -17.27
N GLY A 870 -42.75 1.35 -18.02
CA GLY A 870 -42.69 2.73 -17.52
C GLY A 870 -41.46 3.13 -16.70
N TYR A 871 -40.70 2.18 -16.12
CA TYR A 871 -39.54 2.50 -15.27
C TYR A 871 -38.26 2.81 -16.07
N MET A 872 -38.11 2.25 -17.28
CA MET A 872 -36.83 2.28 -18.01
C MET A 872 -36.33 3.70 -18.36
N GLN A 873 -37.21 4.63 -18.75
CA GLN A 873 -36.81 5.99 -19.14
C GLN A 873 -36.22 6.79 -17.95
N PRO A 874 -36.86 6.87 -16.77
CA PRO A 874 -36.20 7.40 -15.56
C PRO A 874 -34.93 6.64 -15.16
N THR A 875 -34.91 5.30 -15.30
CA THR A 875 -33.74 4.48 -14.96
C THR A 875 -32.54 4.78 -15.85
N LEU A 876 -32.73 4.97 -17.16
CA LEU A 876 -31.65 5.34 -18.08
C LEU A 876 -31.01 6.69 -17.67
N SER A 877 -31.83 7.72 -17.43
CA SER A 877 -31.33 9.03 -17.00
C SER A 877 -30.57 8.97 -15.66
N PHE A 878 -31.07 8.17 -14.71
CA PHE A 878 -30.39 7.94 -13.43
C PHE A 878 -29.03 7.23 -13.62
N LEU A 879 -28.99 6.17 -14.43
CA LEU A 879 -27.76 5.42 -14.71
C LEU A 879 -26.74 6.25 -15.50
N ALA A 880 -27.17 7.12 -16.43
CA ALA A 880 -26.30 8.02 -17.19
C ALA A 880 -25.60 9.05 -16.29
N ILE A 881 -26.35 9.66 -15.36
CA ILE A 881 -25.79 10.56 -14.33
C ILE A 881 -24.83 9.78 -13.42
N LEU A 882 -25.24 8.61 -12.92
CA LEU A 882 -24.42 7.78 -12.05
C LEU A 882 -23.10 7.34 -12.71
N HIS A 883 -23.15 6.92 -13.97
CA HIS A 883 -21.97 6.53 -14.75
C HIS A 883 -20.98 7.68 -14.90
N SER A 884 -21.49 8.90 -15.11
CA SER A 884 -20.68 10.12 -15.23
C SER A 884 -20.02 10.50 -13.91
N VAL A 885 -20.74 10.38 -12.78
CA VAL A 885 -20.21 10.59 -11.43
C VAL A 885 -19.11 9.58 -11.12
N ILE A 886 -19.31 8.29 -11.41
CA ILE A 886 -18.29 7.25 -11.17
C ILE A 886 -17.07 7.47 -12.06
N SER A 887 -17.24 7.89 -13.32
CA SER A 887 -16.14 8.22 -14.23
C SER A 887 -15.28 9.38 -13.72
N PHE A 888 -15.91 10.42 -13.16
CA PHE A 888 -15.22 11.53 -12.49
C PHE A 888 -14.49 11.07 -11.23
N LEU A 889 -15.11 10.23 -10.40
CA LEU A 889 -14.48 9.63 -9.21
C LEU A 889 -13.26 8.76 -9.57
N CYS A 890 -13.29 8.03 -10.69
CA CYS A 890 -12.15 7.28 -11.19
C CYS A 890 -10.94 8.17 -11.52
N ILE A 891 -11.14 9.38 -12.08
CA ILE A 891 -10.03 10.32 -12.34
C ILE A 891 -9.39 10.80 -11.03
N ILE A 892 -10.19 11.16 -10.02
CA ILE A 892 -9.66 11.57 -8.71
C ILE A 892 -8.92 10.40 -8.04
N GLY A 893 -9.50 9.19 -8.07
CA GLY A 893 -8.85 7.99 -7.54
C GLY A 893 -7.50 7.68 -8.22
N TYR A 894 -7.41 7.83 -9.54
CA TYR A 894 -6.15 7.68 -10.28
C TYR A 894 -5.12 8.75 -9.92
N ASN A 895 -5.58 10.01 -9.73
CA ASN A 895 -4.72 11.14 -9.34
C ASN A 895 -4.15 10.98 -7.92
N CYS A 896 -4.86 10.33 -7.01
CA CYS A 896 -4.33 9.98 -5.68
C CYS A 896 -3.41 8.76 -5.71
N LEU A 897 -3.74 7.72 -6.50
CA LEU A 897 -3.07 6.41 -6.42
C LEU A 897 -1.85 6.25 -7.34
N LYS A 898 -1.91 6.75 -8.57
CA LYS A 898 -0.94 6.40 -9.63
C LYS A 898 -0.16 7.59 -10.20
N VAL A 899 -0.76 8.78 -10.25
CA VAL A 899 -0.03 10.01 -10.63
C VAL A 899 1.22 10.26 -9.77
N PRO A 900 1.23 10.08 -8.43
CA PRO A 900 2.44 10.28 -7.63
C PRO A 900 3.59 9.34 -8.02
N LEU A 901 3.28 8.09 -8.41
CA LEU A 901 4.27 7.09 -8.86
C LEU A 901 4.84 7.46 -10.24
N VAL A 902 4.02 8.01 -11.15
CA VAL A 902 4.49 8.53 -12.45
C VAL A 902 5.42 9.73 -12.25
N ILE A 903 5.06 10.66 -11.36
CA ILE A 903 5.90 11.81 -11.01
C ILE A 903 7.20 11.36 -10.33
N PHE A 904 7.15 10.42 -9.38
CA PHE A 904 8.33 9.85 -8.72
C PHE A 904 9.31 9.22 -9.72
N LYS A 905 8.82 8.40 -10.65
CA LYS A 905 9.64 7.82 -11.73
C LYS A 905 10.35 8.90 -12.54
N ARG A 906 9.68 10.02 -12.87
CA ARG A 906 10.28 11.12 -13.64
C ARG A 906 11.25 11.98 -12.83
N GLU A 907 10.94 12.33 -11.58
CA GLU A 907 11.90 13.04 -10.70
C GLU A 907 13.15 12.17 -10.45
N LYS A 908 13.00 10.86 -10.26
CA LYS A 908 14.09 9.89 -10.12
C LYS A 908 15.00 9.86 -11.36
N GLU A 909 14.41 9.76 -12.55
CA GLU A 909 15.13 9.79 -13.83
C GLU A 909 15.91 11.11 -14.00
N LEU A 910 15.25 12.24 -13.74
CA LEU A 910 15.84 13.58 -13.88
C LEU A 910 16.97 13.83 -12.87
N ALA A 911 16.78 13.48 -11.60
CA ALA A 911 17.78 13.60 -10.54
C ALA A 911 19.07 12.85 -10.91
N ARG A 912 18.95 11.62 -11.44
CA ARG A 912 20.10 10.81 -11.87
C ARG A 912 20.78 11.36 -13.12
N LYS A 913 20.02 11.81 -14.12
CA LYS A 913 20.57 12.43 -15.34
C LYS A 913 21.37 13.71 -15.02
N LEU A 914 20.96 14.47 -14.01
CA LEU A 914 21.71 15.61 -13.48
C LEU A 914 22.96 15.18 -12.71
N GLU A 915 22.84 14.19 -11.81
CA GLU A 915 23.93 13.77 -10.92
C GLU A 915 25.01 12.95 -11.64
N PHE A 916 24.64 11.93 -12.41
CA PHE A 916 25.57 10.95 -12.98
C PHE A 916 26.02 11.30 -14.41
N ASP A 917 25.07 11.54 -15.33
CA ASP A 917 25.38 11.86 -16.73
C ASP A 917 25.82 13.33 -16.92
N GLY A 918 25.34 14.21 -16.04
CA GLY A 918 25.56 15.66 -16.13
C GLY A 918 24.70 16.33 -17.21
N LEU A 919 23.62 15.69 -17.67
CA LEU A 919 22.68 16.26 -18.64
C LEU A 919 22.21 17.65 -18.16
N TYR A 920 22.01 18.57 -19.10
CA TYR A 920 21.76 20.01 -18.88
C TYR A 920 22.98 20.81 -18.36
N VAL A 921 23.99 20.18 -17.75
CA VAL A 921 25.21 20.83 -17.22
C VAL A 921 26.38 20.71 -18.22
N THR A 922 26.66 19.49 -18.68
CA THR A 922 27.76 19.13 -19.59
C THR A 922 27.31 19.18 -21.05
N GLU A 923 26.14 18.61 -21.33
CA GLU A 923 25.53 18.41 -22.65
C GLU A 923 24.06 18.85 -22.63
N GLN A 924 23.50 19.22 -23.78
CA GLN A 924 22.09 19.55 -23.93
C GLN A 924 21.32 18.33 -24.47
N PRO A 925 20.05 18.12 -24.06
CA PRO A 925 19.20 17.12 -24.70
C PRO A 925 19.04 17.41 -26.20
N GLU A 926 18.80 16.36 -26.98
CA GLU A 926 18.51 16.47 -28.41
C GLU A 926 17.24 17.33 -28.64
N ASP A 927 17.20 18.09 -29.73
CA ASP A 927 16.05 18.96 -30.06
C ASP A 927 14.76 18.14 -30.31
N ASP A 928 14.90 16.85 -30.67
CA ASP A 928 13.79 15.92 -30.90
C ASP A 928 13.24 15.28 -29.59
N ASP A 929 14.00 15.26 -28.48
CA ASP A 929 13.46 14.78 -27.18
C ASP A 929 12.63 15.87 -26.49
N ILE A 930 11.38 15.96 -26.91
CA ILE A 930 10.35 16.81 -26.32
C ILE A 930 10.31 16.65 -24.78
N LYS A 931 10.48 15.43 -24.22
CA LYS A 931 10.40 15.20 -22.76
C LYS A 931 11.58 15.86 -22.05
N GLY A 932 12.80 15.68 -22.54
CA GLY A 932 13.99 16.35 -22.03
C GLY A 932 13.91 17.87 -22.13
N GLN A 933 13.23 18.43 -23.14
CA GLN A 933 13.02 19.88 -23.19
C GLN A 933 12.03 20.39 -22.12
N TRP A 934 10.99 19.61 -21.74
CA TRP A 934 10.07 19.98 -20.65
C TRP A 934 10.75 20.01 -19.27
N ASP A 935 11.64 19.06 -18.97
CA ASP A 935 12.37 18.98 -17.69
C ASP A 935 13.13 20.28 -17.35
N ARG A 936 13.60 21.00 -18.38
CA ARG A 936 14.37 22.26 -18.24
C ARG A 936 13.63 23.33 -17.44
N MET A 937 12.29 23.28 -17.42
CA MET A 937 11.47 24.20 -16.60
C MET A 937 11.39 23.78 -15.13
N VAL A 938 11.54 22.50 -14.81
CA VAL A 938 11.52 21.98 -13.43
C VAL A 938 12.78 22.39 -12.66
N LEU A 939 13.94 22.39 -13.32
CA LEU A 939 15.26 22.61 -12.70
C LEU A 939 15.32 23.89 -11.85
N ASN A 940 14.78 24.99 -12.39
CA ASN A 940 14.76 26.31 -11.75
C ASN A 940 13.78 26.41 -10.57
N THR A 941 12.90 25.44 -10.34
CA THR A 941 11.89 25.53 -9.26
C THR A 941 12.55 25.28 -7.88
N PRO A 942 12.26 26.09 -6.85
CA PRO A 942 12.78 25.86 -5.49
C PRO A 942 12.35 24.52 -4.89
N SER A 943 11.18 24.03 -5.28
CA SER A 943 10.57 22.79 -4.76
C SER A 943 11.15 21.50 -5.35
N PHE A 944 11.93 21.55 -6.44
CA PHE A 944 12.52 20.35 -7.03
C PHE A 944 13.77 19.88 -6.25
N PRO A 945 13.87 18.61 -5.82
CA PRO A 945 12.86 17.54 -5.91
C PRO A 945 11.92 17.52 -4.69
N ASN A 946 10.65 17.14 -4.91
CA ASN A 946 9.64 17.09 -3.84
C ASN A 946 9.21 15.66 -3.46
N ASN A 947 8.95 14.82 -4.47
CA ASN A 947 8.42 13.46 -4.30
C ASN A 947 9.55 12.42 -4.28
N TYR A 948 10.65 12.67 -4.98
CA TYR A 948 11.88 11.88 -4.87
C TYR A 948 12.55 12.03 -3.50
N TRP A 949 13.19 10.97 -3.02
CA TRP A 949 13.68 10.87 -1.64
C TRP A 949 14.86 11.80 -1.30
N ASP A 950 15.71 12.12 -2.28
CA ASP A 950 16.95 12.86 -2.06
C ASP A 950 16.75 14.35 -2.33
N LYS A 951 16.35 15.04 -1.28
CA LYS A 951 16.12 16.50 -1.27
C LYS A 951 17.43 17.31 -1.35
N PHE A 952 18.58 16.66 -1.50
CA PHE A 952 19.90 17.28 -1.56
C PHE A 952 20.60 17.14 -2.91
N VAL A 953 20.01 16.48 -3.92
CA VAL A 953 20.58 16.31 -5.27
C VAL A 953 21.16 17.61 -5.87
N LYS A 954 20.48 18.75 -5.70
CA LYS A 954 20.97 20.07 -6.16
C LYS A 954 22.32 20.47 -5.54
N ARG A 955 22.56 20.12 -4.26
CA ARG A 955 23.85 20.34 -3.59
C ARG A 955 24.93 19.39 -4.12
N LYS A 956 24.59 18.11 -4.36
CA LYS A 956 25.52 17.13 -4.93
C LYS A 956 25.99 17.52 -6.34
N VAL A 957 25.06 17.94 -7.21
CA VAL A 957 25.36 18.44 -8.56
C VAL A 957 26.26 19.69 -8.50
N LEU A 958 26.00 20.62 -7.58
CA LEU A 958 26.83 21.80 -7.39
C LEU A 958 28.25 21.46 -6.92
N ASP A 959 28.44 20.47 -6.04
CA ASP A 959 29.76 20.07 -5.57
C ASP A 959 30.54 19.26 -6.62
N LYS A 960 29.88 18.33 -7.31
CA LYS A 960 30.47 17.47 -8.35
C LYS A 960 30.88 18.25 -9.61
N TYR A 961 30.10 19.24 -10.05
CA TYR A 961 30.32 19.94 -11.32
C TYR A 961 30.66 21.44 -11.18
N GLY A 962 30.33 22.08 -10.05
CA GLY A 962 30.46 23.53 -9.88
C GLY A 962 31.90 24.03 -9.89
N ASP A 963 32.84 23.22 -9.42
CA ASP A 963 34.27 23.56 -9.46
C ASP A 963 34.87 23.51 -10.88
N ILE A 964 34.21 22.83 -11.82
CA ILE A 964 34.65 22.68 -13.22
C ILE A 964 33.97 23.72 -14.12
N TYR A 965 32.64 23.88 -14.01
CA TYR A 965 31.84 24.72 -14.90
C TYR A 965 31.44 26.09 -14.31
N GLY A 966 31.79 26.34 -13.04
CA GLY A 966 31.51 27.57 -12.30
C GLY A 966 30.28 27.44 -11.39
N ARG A 967 30.50 27.47 -10.06
CA ARG A 967 29.43 27.32 -9.04
C ARG A 967 28.27 28.30 -9.25
N GLU A 968 28.55 29.57 -9.56
CA GLU A 968 27.53 30.59 -9.85
C GLU A 968 26.57 30.17 -10.98
N ARG A 969 27.13 29.67 -12.09
CA ARG A 969 26.36 29.25 -13.27
C ARG A 969 25.50 28.00 -13.02
N ILE A 970 26.00 27.05 -12.23
CA ILE A 970 25.22 25.85 -11.88
C ILE A 970 24.14 26.18 -10.87
N ALA A 971 24.41 27.05 -9.90
CA ALA A 971 23.40 27.51 -8.96
C ALA A 971 22.25 28.26 -9.67
N GLU A 972 22.57 29.16 -10.60
CA GLU A 972 21.58 29.85 -11.45
C GLU A 972 20.71 28.86 -12.23
N LEU A 973 21.32 27.85 -12.88
CA LEU A 973 20.65 26.77 -13.63
C LEU A 973 19.76 25.85 -12.75
N LEU A 974 20.02 25.79 -11.44
CA LEU A 974 19.26 24.99 -10.48
C LEU A 974 18.33 25.85 -9.62
N GLY A 975 18.12 27.13 -9.94
CA GLY A 975 17.30 28.05 -9.16
C GLY A 975 17.77 28.26 -7.71
N MET A 976 19.07 28.12 -7.47
CA MET A 976 19.68 28.23 -6.13
C MET A 976 20.32 29.61 -5.93
N ASP A 977 19.92 30.30 -4.86
CA ASP A 977 20.64 31.48 -4.40
C ASP A 977 21.92 31.07 -3.63
N LEU A 978 23.09 31.55 -4.05
CA LEU A 978 24.36 31.32 -3.35
C LEU A 978 24.33 31.84 -1.91
N ALA A 979 23.65 32.95 -1.63
CA ALA A 979 23.56 33.48 -0.26
C ALA A 979 22.77 32.55 0.68
N SER A 980 21.90 31.70 0.13
CA SER A 980 21.18 30.66 0.88
C SER A 980 21.99 29.39 1.15
N LEU A 981 23.16 29.25 0.53
CA LEU A 981 24.07 28.11 0.69
C LEU A 981 25.18 28.37 1.72
N ASP A 982 25.42 29.63 2.12
CA ASP A 982 26.37 29.95 3.18
C ASP A 982 25.82 29.48 4.54
N LEU A 983 26.48 28.49 5.13
CA LEU A 983 26.04 27.81 6.37
C LEU A 983 25.87 28.74 7.59
N SER A 984 26.46 29.95 7.55
CA SER A 984 26.25 30.98 8.57
C SER A 984 24.89 31.67 8.52
N ALA A 985 24.12 31.53 7.44
CA ALA A 985 22.83 32.20 7.24
C ALA A 985 21.62 31.40 7.73
N GLN A 986 21.79 30.13 8.14
CA GLN A 986 20.69 29.28 8.60
C GLN A 986 20.33 29.53 10.07
N GLN A 987 19.82 30.73 10.35
CA GLN A 987 18.95 30.94 11.52
C GLN A 987 17.52 30.46 11.21
N PRO A 988 16.72 30.06 12.22
CA PRO A 988 15.38 29.50 12.03
C PRO A 988 14.33 30.59 11.78
N GLU A 989 14.55 31.47 10.81
CA GLU A 989 13.47 32.30 10.28
C GLU A 989 12.49 31.43 9.50
N LYS A 990 11.19 31.57 9.79
CA LYS A 990 10.13 30.92 9.03
C LYS A 990 10.14 31.49 7.60
N LYS A 991 10.78 30.78 6.67
CA LYS A 991 10.65 31.06 5.24
C LYS A 991 9.18 31.02 4.86
N THR A 992 8.75 32.02 4.10
CA THR A 992 7.48 31.98 3.38
C THR A 992 7.50 30.78 2.44
N GLU A 993 6.37 30.07 2.31
CA GLU A 993 6.26 28.91 1.43
C GLU A 993 6.54 29.33 -0.03
N PRO A 994 7.34 28.57 -0.80
CA PRO A 994 7.60 28.87 -2.20
C PRO A 994 6.34 28.63 -3.04
N ASP A 995 6.23 29.33 -4.18
CA ASP A 995 5.09 29.24 -5.11
C ASP A 995 4.87 27.82 -5.67
N SER A 996 4.12 27.01 -4.92
CA SER A 996 3.70 25.66 -5.30
C SER A 996 2.90 25.63 -6.63
N SER A 997 2.30 26.76 -7.00
CA SER A 997 1.54 26.95 -8.24
C SER A 997 2.36 26.60 -9.51
N VAL A 998 3.61 27.04 -9.61
CA VAL A 998 4.47 26.80 -10.79
C VAL A 998 4.91 25.34 -10.85
N PHE A 999 5.32 24.76 -9.70
CA PHE A 999 5.69 23.34 -9.63
C PHE A 999 4.50 22.44 -9.97
N THR A 1000 3.33 22.72 -9.39
CA THR A 1000 2.06 22.01 -9.65
C THR A 1000 1.61 22.13 -11.11
N TRP A 1001 1.83 23.28 -11.74
CA TRP A 1001 1.55 23.46 -13.17
C TRP A 1001 2.47 22.60 -14.05
N ILE A 1002 3.78 22.56 -13.77
CA ILE A 1002 4.72 21.76 -14.57
C ILE A 1002 4.50 20.25 -14.35
N THR A 1003 4.23 19.80 -13.12
CA THR A 1003 3.87 18.39 -12.88
C THR A 1003 2.53 18.01 -13.52
N SER A 1004 1.56 18.93 -13.62
CA SER A 1004 0.33 18.70 -14.38
C SER A 1004 0.58 18.41 -15.86
N ILE A 1005 1.61 19.03 -16.48
CA ILE A 1005 1.98 18.73 -17.87
C ILE A 1005 2.46 17.27 -18.00
N VAL A 1006 3.22 16.76 -17.03
CA VAL A 1006 3.65 15.35 -17.01
C VAL A 1006 2.43 14.41 -16.95
N VAL A 1007 1.42 14.75 -16.14
CA VAL A 1007 0.16 13.98 -16.05
C VAL A 1007 -0.58 13.94 -17.39
N PHE A 1008 -0.62 15.04 -18.14
CA PHE A 1008 -1.19 15.05 -19.51
C PHE A 1008 -0.35 14.28 -20.56
N THR A 1009 0.86 13.82 -20.23
CA THR A 1009 1.64 12.92 -21.12
C THR A 1009 1.48 11.44 -20.81
N ASP A 1010 0.75 11.05 -19.75
CA ASP A 1010 0.44 9.65 -19.48
C ASP A 1010 -0.75 9.17 -20.31
N ASN A 1011 -0.54 8.09 -21.07
CA ASN A 1011 -1.56 7.42 -21.87
C ASN A 1011 -2.74 6.91 -21.02
N THR A 1012 -2.51 6.51 -19.76
CA THR A 1012 -3.56 5.98 -18.88
C THR A 1012 -4.49 7.09 -18.39
N PHE A 1013 -3.93 8.23 -17.98
CA PHE A 1013 -4.68 9.41 -17.61
C PHE A 1013 -5.46 9.98 -18.79
N LEU A 1014 -4.82 10.11 -19.97
CA LEU A 1014 -5.50 10.54 -21.20
C LEU A 1014 -6.68 9.64 -21.56
N TYR A 1015 -6.54 8.32 -21.38
CA TYR A 1015 -7.63 7.36 -21.58
C TYR A 1015 -8.80 7.59 -20.60
N LEU A 1016 -8.51 7.83 -19.31
CA LEU A 1016 -9.55 8.12 -18.31
C LEU A 1016 -10.24 9.48 -18.55
N VAL A 1017 -9.51 10.49 -19.00
CA VAL A 1017 -10.08 11.79 -19.42
C VAL A 1017 -10.99 11.62 -20.63
N TRP A 1018 -10.58 10.85 -21.65
CA TRP A 1018 -11.40 10.54 -22.82
C TRP A 1018 -12.68 9.77 -22.44
N TYR A 1019 -12.58 8.83 -21.50
CA TYR A 1019 -13.72 8.10 -20.95
C TYR A 1019 -14.73 9.04 -20.27
N LEU A 1020 -14.28 10.00 -19.46
CA LEU A 1020 -15.18 11.03 -18.89
C LEU A 1020 -15.77 11.96 -19.96
N VAL A 1021 -15.00 12.37 -20.98
CA VAL A 1021 -15.51 13.19 -22.09
C VAL A 1021 -16.64 12.46 -22.83
N MET A 1022 -16.50 11.15 -23.08
CA MET A 1022 -17.57 10.34 -23.66
C MET A 1022 -18.79 10.25 -22.73
N SER A 1023 -18.61 10.16 -21.41
CA SER A 1023 -19.73 10.17 -20.46
C SER A 1023 -20.51 11.50 -20.50
N LEU A 1024 -19.81 12.62 -20.63
CA LEU A 1024 -20.42 13.94 -20.77
C LEU A 1024 -21.16 14.09 -22.11
N LEU A 1025 -20.58 13.61 -23.22
CA LEU A 1025 -21.27 13.55 -24.52
C LEU A 1025 -22.50 12.63 -24.49
N GLY A 1026 -22.50 11.61 -23.64
CA GLY A 1026 -23.65 10.73 -23.38
C GLY A 1026 -24.92 11.46 -22.93
N HIS A 1027 -24.81 12.62 -22.26
CA HIS A 1027 -25.97 13.45 -21.90
C HIS A 1027 -26.52 14.29 -23.06
N TYR A 1028 -25.72 14.53 -24.10
CA TYR A 1028 -26.18 15.18 -25.33
C TYR A 1028 -26.81 14.15 -26.28
N ASN A 1029 -26.22 12.97 -26.39
CA ASN A 1029 -26.79 11.84 -27.12
C ASN A 1029 -26.41 10.51 -26.46
N ASN A 1030 -27.41 9.74 -26.02
CA ASN A 1030 -27.22 8.50 -25.28
C ASN A 1030 -26.40 7.45 -26.05
N PHE A 1031 -26.31 7.50 -27.38
CA PHE A 1031 -25.49 6.57 -28.16
C PHE A 1031 -23.98 6.66 -27.84
N PHE A 1032 -23.47 7.76 -27.28
CA PHE A 1032 -22.07 7.83 -26.83
C PHE A 1032 -21.77 6.88 -25.64
N PHE A 1033 -22.78 6.36 -24.93
CA PHE A 1033 -22.57 5.30 -23.94
C PHE A 1033 -22.08 3.98 -24.57
N ALA A 1034 -22.30 3.75 -25.88
CA ALA A 1034 -21.76 2.59 -26.60
C ALA A 1034 -20.22 2.61 -26.70
N CYS A 1035 -19.62 3.80 -26.81
CA CYS A 1035 -18.15 3.94 -26.86
C CYS A 1035 -17.46 3.46 -25.56
N HIS A 1036 -18.15 3.48 -24.42
CA HIS A 1036 -17.61 3.04 -23.14
C HIS A 1036 -17.47 1.52 -23.05
N LEU A 1037 -18.28 0.78 -23.82
CA LEU A 1037 -18.23 -0.69 -23.86
C LEU A 1037 -16.89 -1.21 -24.39
N VAL A 1038 -16.15 -0.39 -25.13
CA VAL A 1038 -14.78 -0.67 -25.62
C VAL A 1038 -13.79 -0.86 -24.45
N ASP A 1039 -14.07 -0.36 -23.24
CA ASP A 1039 -13.20 -0.58 -22.08
C ASP A 1039 -13.06 -2.07 -21.72
N ILE A 1040 -13.99 -2.95 -22.11
CA ILE A 1040 -13.81 -4.40 -21.87
C ILE A 1040 -12.55 -4.95 -22.58
N ALA A 1041 -12.20 -4.41 -23.75
CA ALA A 1041 -11.02 -4.83 -24.49
C ALA A 1041 -9.71 -4.43 -23.79
N MET A 1042 -9.73 -3.32 -23.05
CA MET A 1042 -8.58 -2.82 -22.28
C MET A 1042 -8.54 -3.39 -20.85
N GLY A 1043 -9.70 -3.59 -20.23
CA GLY A 1043 -9.86 -4.10 -18.87
C GLY A 1043 -9.55 -5.60 -18.73
N VAL A 1044 -9.93 -6.43 -19.71
CA VAL A 1044 -9.68 -7.87 -19.67
C VAL A 1044 -8.31 -8.21 -20.26
N LYS A 1045 -7.45 -8.84 -19.46
CA LYS A 1045 -6.05 -9.16 -19.82
C LYS A 1045 -5.91 -9.94 -21.13
N THR A 1046 -6.80 -10.90 -21.41
CA THR A 1046 -6.77 -11.69 -22.65
C THR A 1046 -7.14 -10.88 -23.89
N LEU A 1047 -8.16 -10.02 -23.82
CA LEU A 1047 -8.50 -9.12 -24.93
C LEU A 1047 -7.41 -8.07 -25.17
N ARG A 1048 -6.72 -7.61 -24.12
CA ARG A 1048 -5.55 -6.73 -24.27
C ARG A 1048 -4.43 -7.40 -25.05
N THR A 1049 -4.13 -8.68 -24.80
CA THR A 1049 -3.15 -9.45 -25.59
C THR A 1049 -3.58 -9.61 -27.05
N ILE A 1050 -4.88 -9.85 -27.30
CA ILE A 1050 -5.45 -9.92 -28.67
C ILE A 1050 -5.32 -8.58 -29.40
N LEU A 1051 -5.58 -7.45 -28.74
CA LEU A 1051 -5.38 -6.12 -29.32
C LEU A 1051 -3.88 -5.85 -29.58
N SER A 1052 -3.02 -6.30 -28.66
CA SER A 1052 -1.56 -6.17 -28.76
C SER A 1052 -0.98 -6.88 -29.98
N SER A 1053 -1.52 -8.03 -30.41
CA SER A 1053 -1.01 -8.72 -31.60
C SER A 1053 -1.23 -7.90 -32.88
N VAL A 1054 -2.36 -7.18 -32.97
CA VAL A 1054 -2.67 -6.32 -34.12
C VAL A 1054 -1.85 -5.02 -34.09
N THR A 1055 -1.59 -4.45 -32.91
CA THR A 1055 -0.80 -3.21 -32.79
C THR A 1055 0.71 -3.43 -32.93
N HIS A 1056 1.25 -4.59 -32.49
CA HIS A 1056 2.68 -4.93 -32.62
C HIS A 1056 3.17 -4.80 -34.07
N ASN A 1057 2.50 -5.51 -34.99
CA ASN A 1057 2.77 -5.43 -36.43
C ASN A 1057 2.03 -4.28 -37.13
N GLY A 1058 1.40 -3.35 -36.40
CA GLY A 1058 0.55 -2.28 -36.94
C GLY A 1058 1.24 -1.38 -37.98
N LYS A 1059 2.55 -1.11 -37.80
CA LYS A 1059 3.36 -0.37 -38.80
C LYS A 1059 3.51 -1.15 -40.11
N GLN A 1060 3.66 -2.47 -40.04
CA GLN A 1060 3.75 -3.34 -41.23
C GLN A 1060 2.38 -3.46 -41.91
N LEU A 1061 1.31 -3.59 -41.12
CA LEU A 1061 -0.07 -3.66 -41.57
C LEU A 1061 -0.47 -2.39 -42.34
N MET A 1062 -0.21 -1.19 -41.80
CA MET A 1062 -0.51 0.08 -42.47
C MET A 1062 0.26 0.25 -43.79
N MET A 1063 1.53 -0.15 -43.84
CA MET A 1063 2.31 -0.16 -45.09
C MET A 1063 1.76 -1.16 -46.12
N THR A 1064 1.23 -2.30 -45.67
CA THR A 1064 0.62 -3.34 -46.52
C THR A 1064 -0.73 -2.88 -47.09
N VAL A 1065 -1.56 -2.20 -46.28
CA VAL A 1065 -2.80 -1.54 -46.73
C VAL A 1065 -2.50 -0.40 -47.71
N GLY A 1066 -1.40 0.34 -47.50
CA GLY A 1066 -0.89 1.32 -48.47
C GLY A 1066 -0.51 0.69 -49.82
N LEU A 1067 0.17 -0.46 -49.80
CA LEU A 1067 0.48 -1.21 -51.03
C LEU A 1067 -0.79 -1.71 -51.73
N LEU A 1068 -1.76 -2.22 -50.98
CA LEU A 1068 -3.07 -2.64 -51.49
C LEU A 1068 -3.80 -1.50 -52.22
N ALA A 1069 -3.90 -0.31 -51.61
CA ALA A 1069 -4.50 0.86 -52.23
C ALA A 1069 -3.79 1.26 -53.55
N VAL A 1070 -2.46 1.23 -53.58
CA VAL A 1070 -1.66 1.54 -54.79
C VAL A 1070 -1.86 0.49 -55.90
N VAL A 1071 -1.96 -0.79 -55.55
CA VAL A 1071 -2.23 -1.87 -56.52
C VAL A 1071 -3.65 -1.74 -57.09
N VAL A 1072 -4.65 -1.50 -56.25
CA VAL A 1072 -6.04 -1.29 -56.69
C VAL A 1072 -6.14 -0.06 -57.59
N TYR A 1073 -5.51 1.06 -57.21
CA TYR A 1073 -5.46 2.27 -58.04
C TYR A 1073 -4.86 2.03 -59.43
N LEU A 1074 -3.80 1.21 -59.54
CA LEU A 1074 -3.22 0.84 -60.84
C LEU A 1074 -4.22 0.08 -61.71
N TYR A 1075 -4.97 -0.87 -61.14
CA TYR A 1075 -6.05 -1.56 -61.86
C TYR A 1075 -7.19 -0.60 -62.24
N THR A 1076 -7.59 0.33 -61.36
CA THR A 1076 -8.58 1.37 -61.69
C THR A 1076 -8.15 2.23 -62.88
N VAL A 1077 -6.90 2.68 -62.93
CA VAL A 1077 -6.40 3.49 -64.07
C VAL A 1077 -6.44 2.69 -65.38
N VAL A 1078 -6.21 1.37 -65.35
CA VAL A 1078 -6.39 0.50 -66.52
C VAL A 1078 -7.87 0.37 -66.89
N ALA A 1079 -8.75 0.11 -65.92
CA ALA A 1079 -10.19 0.00 -66.13
C ALA A 1079 -10.81 1.29 -66.71
N PHE A 1080 -10.51 2.44 -66.12
CA PHE A 1080 -11.02 3.75 -66.55
C PHE A 1080 -10.63 4.10 -67.99
N ASN A 1081 -9.42 3.74 -68.43
CA ASN A 1081 -8.93 4.06 -69.78
C ASN A 1081 -9.30 3.03 -70.86
N PHE A 1082 -9.47 1.75 -70.51
CA PHE A 1082 -9.67 0.67 -71.49
C PHE A 1082 -10.99 -0.09 -71.36
N PHE A 1083 -11.59 -0.14 -70.17
CA PHE A 1083 -12.77 -0.97 -69.86
C PHE A 1083 -14.00 -0.17 -69.39
N ARG A 1084 -13.98 1.17 -69.40
CA ARG A 1084 -15.08 2.06 -68.92
C ARG A 1084 -16.49 1.62 -69.34
N LYS A 1085 -16.66 1.12 -70.57
CA LYS A 1085 -17.96 0.66 -71.10
C LYS A 1085 -18.58 -0.55 -70.38
N PHE A 1086 -17.79 -1.34 -69.66
CA PHE A 1086 -18.26 -2.53 -68.93
C PHE A 1086 -18.72 -2.19 -67.50
N TYR A 1087 -18.41 -0.98 -67.00
CA TYR A 1087 -18.76 -0.53 -65.64
C TYR A 1087 -20.14 0.16 -65.62
N ASN A 1088 -21.07 -0.35 -66.42
CA ASN A 1088 -22.47 0.07 -66.46
C ASN A 1088 -23.26 -0.79 -65.48
N MET A 1089 -23.99 -0.17 -64.54
CA MET A 1089 -24.75 -0.88 -63.49
C MET A 1089 -26.27 -0.64 -63.60
N SER A 1090 -26.75 -0.13 -64.73
CA SER A 1090 -28.17 0.16 -64.96
C SER A 1090 -29.00 -1.11 -65.23
N GLU A 1091 -30.06 -1.34 -64.46
CA GLU A 1091 -31.06 -2.37 -64.80
C GLU A 1091 -32.06 -1.90 -65.90
N ASP A 1092 -32.28 -0.59 -66.04
CA ASP A 1092 -33.16 0.02 -67.06
C ASP A 1092 -32.39 0.72 -68.20
N GLU A 1093 -32.92 0.71 -69.42
CA GLU A 1093 -32.25 1.23 -70.64
C GLU A 1093 -32.09 2.76 -70.68
N ASP A 1094 -32.85 3.51 -69.88
CA ASP A 1094 -32.93 4.99 -69.95
C ASP A 1094 -32.02 5.74 -68.95
N GLU A 1095 -31.49 5.09 -67.90
CA GLU A 1095 -30.62 5.72 -66.87
C GLU A 1095 -29.28 4.97 -66.66
N PRO A 1096 -28.19 5.33 -67.39
CA PRO A 1096 -26.92 4.60 -67.35
C PRO A 1096 -26.04 4.96 -66.14
N ASP A 1097 -26.12 4.15 -65.07
CA ASP A 1097 -25.27 4.24 -63.87
C ASP A 1097 -23.83 3.73 -64.13
N MET A 1098 -23.05 4.57 -64.79
CA MET A 1098 -21.68 4.30 -65.25
C MET A 1098 -20.63 4.59 -64.16
N LYS A 1099 -20.25 3.57 -63.37
CA LYS A 1099 -19.34 3.71 -62.22
C LYS A 1099 -17.94 4.23 -62.55
N CYS A 1100 -17.51 4.12 -63.80
CA CYS A 1100 -16.22 4.65 -64.27
C CYS A 1100 -16.34 5.89 -65.18
N ASP A 1101 -17.38 6.70 -64.98
CA ASP A 1101 -17.47 8.01 -65.61
C ASP A 1101 -16.52 9.04 -64.99
N ASP A 1102 -16.44 9.06 -63.66
CA ASP A 1102 -15.47 9.81 -62.87
C ASP A 1102 -14.37 8.90 -62.29
N MET A 1103 -13.12 9.40 -62.27
CA MET A 1103 -11.97 8.61 -61.80
C MET A 1103 -12.06 8.25 -60.31
N MET A 1104 -12.63 9.14 -59.49
CA MET A 1104 -12.83 8.87 -58.05
C MET A 1104 -13.92 7.81 -57.83
N THR A 1105 -15.06 7.92 -58.53
CA THR A 1105 -16.13 6.92 -58.49
C THR A 1105 -15.63 5.55 -58.92
N CYS A 1106 -14.85 5.51 -60.00
CA CYS A 1106 -14.20 4.28 -60.49
C CYS A 1106 -13.28 3.67 -59.43
N TYR A 1107 -12.45 4.48 -58.76
CA TYR A 1107 -11.53 4.02 -57.71
C TYR A 1107 -12.26 3.54 -56.45
N LEU A 1108 -13.26 4.28 -55.99
CA LEU A 1108 -14.09 3.91 -54.84
C LEU A 1108 -14.84 2.60 -55.12
N PHE A 1109 -15.37 2.39 -56.33
CA PHE A 1109 -15.98 1.13 -56.74
C PHE A 1109 -14.98 -0.04 -56.68
N HIS A 1110 -13.76 0.13 -57.18
CA HIS A 1110 -12.72 -0.91 -57.09
C HIS A 1110 -12.33 -1.23 -55.63
N MET A 1111 -12.27 -0.22 -54.75
CA MET A 1111 -11.95 -0.39 -53.32
C MET A 1111 -13.10 -1.02 -52.52
N TYR A 1112 -14.36 -0.60 -52.76
CA TYR A 1112 -15.54 -1.01 -51.99
C TYR A 1112 -16.14 -2.35 -52.47
N VAL A 1113 -16.15 -2.57 -53.79
CA VAL A 1113 -16.66 -3.82 -54.40
C VAL A 1113 -15.50 -4.76 -54.68
N GLY A 1114 -14.52 -4.33 -55.48
CA GLY A 1114 -13.46 -5.21 -55.99
C GLY A 1114 -12.62 -5.90 -54.90
N VAL A 1115 -12.28 -5.22 -53.80
CA VAL A 1115 -11.52 -5.82 -52.68
C VAL A 1115 -12.41 -6.64 -51.73
N ARG A 1116 -13.73 -6.42 -51.74
CA ARG A 1116 -14.72 -7.04 -50.85
C ARG A 1116 -15.36 -8.30 -51.46
N ALA A 1117 -15.45 -8.36 -52.79
CA ALA A 1117 -15.99 -9.50 -53.55
C ALA A 1117 -15.04 -10.72 -53.48
N GLY A 1118 -15.59 -11.89 -53.19
CA GLY A 1118 -14.82 -13.10 -52.91
C GLY A 1118 -14.06 -13.69 -54.12
N GLY A 1119 -14.57 -13.51 -55.34
CA GLY A 1119 -13.87 -13.82 -56.61
C GLY A 1119 -13.16 -12.61 -57.21
N GLY A 1120 -13.17 -11.45 -56.55
CA GLY A 1120 -12.63 -10.19 -57.05
C GLY A 1120 -13.61 -9.46 -57.99
N ILE A 1121 -13.09 -8.48 -58.73
CA ILE A 1121 -13.92 -7.51 -59.48
C ILE A 1121 -14.64 -8.08 -60.72
N GLY A 1122 -14.43 -9.36 -61.06
CA GLY A 1122 -15.15 -10.04 -62.14
C GLY A 1122 -16.55 -10.52 -61.77
N ASP A 1123 -16.87 -10.62 -60.46
CA ASP A 1123 -18.17 -11.13 -59.99
C ASP A 1123 -19.33 -10.12 -60.15
N GLU A 1124 -19.00 -8.83 -60.26
CA GLU A 1124 -19.90 -7.67 -60.09
C GLU A 1124 -19.88 -6.74 -61.32
N ILE A 1125 -19.50 -7.28 -62.50
CA ILE A 1125 -19.35 -6.56 -63.77
C ILE A 1125 -19.90 -7.42 -64.91
N GLU A 1126 -20.42 -6.79 -65.98
CA GLU A 1126 -20.93 -7.48 -67.18
C GLU A 1126 -19.96 -8.53 -67.77
N ASP A 1127 -20.53 -9.65 -68.24
CA ASP A 1127 -19.77 -10.76 -68.85
C ASP A 1127 -19.01 -10.29 -70.12
N PRO A 1128 -17.68 -10.48 -70.21
CA PRO A 1128 -16.90 -10.11 -71.39
C PRO A 1128 -17.25 -10.86 -72.69
N ALA A 1129 -18.06 -11.91 -72.65
CA ALA A 1129 -18.34 -12.81 -73.76
C ALA A 1129 -18.87 -12.10 -75.03
N GLY A 1130 -18.05 -12.06 -76.08
CA GLY A 1130 -18.43 -11.56 -77.41
C GLY A 1130 -17.92 -10.16 -77.78
N ASP A 1131 -17.13 -9.50 -76.93
CA ASP A 1131 -16.51 -8.21 -77.25
C ASP A 1131 -15.07 -8.31 -77.81
N GLU A 1132 -14.62 -7.29 -78.54
CA GLU A 1132 -13.24 -7.19 -79.05
C GLU A 1132 -12.16 -7.25 -77.95
N TYR A 1133 -12.50 -6.91 -76.70
CA TYR A 1133 -11.58 -6.93 -75.56
C TYR A 1133 -11.69 -8.15 -74.62
N GLU A 1134 -12.51 -9.16 -74.95
CA GLU A 1134 -12.80 -10.35 -74.11
C GLU A 1134 -11.53 -10.94 -73.45
N LEU A 1135 -10.50 -11.24 -74.26
CA LEU A 1135 -9.23 -11.82 -73.78
C LEU A 1135 -8.47 -10.92 -72.81
N TYR A 1136 -8.54 -9.59 -72.98
CA TYR A 1136 -7.87 -8.63 -72.10
C TYR A 1136 -8.63 -8.43 -70.79
N ARG A 1137 -9.98 -8.46 -70.83
CA ARG A 1137 -10.83 -8.38 -69.65
C ARG A 1137 -10.65 -9.61 -68.76
N VAL A 1138 -10.70 -10.83 -69.32
CA VAL A 1138 -10.43 -12.07 -68.57
C VAL A 1138 -9.04 -12.09 -67.93
N VAL A 1139 -8.01 -11.58 -68.62
CA VAL A 1139 -6.66 -11.45 -68.03
C VAL A 1139 -6.62 -10.41 -66.89
N PHE A 1140 -7.34 -9.29 -67.03
CA PHE A 1140 -7.46 -8.27 -65.98
C PHE A 1140 -8.12 -8.85 -64.72
N ASP A 1141 -9.27 -9.53 -64.84
CA ASP A 1141 -10.00 -10.05 -63.67
C ASP A 1141 -9.23 -11.17 -62.95
N ILE A 1142 -8.64 -12.11 -63.69
CA ILE A 1142 -7.83 -13.20 -63.11
C ILE A 1142 -6.56 -12.66 -62.43
N THR A 1143 -5.92 -11.63 -62.98
CA THR A 1143 -4.74 -11.02 -62.34
C THR A 1143 -5.13 -10.16 -61.14
N PHE A 1144 -6.24 -9.41 -61.20
CA PHE A 1144 -6.80 -8.69 -60.07
C PHE A 1144 -7.10 -9.65 -58.91
N PHE A 1145 -7.87 -10.72 -59.14
CA PHE A 1145 -8.18 -11.74 -58.14
C PHE A 1145 -6.91 -12.34 -57.51
N PHE A 1146 -5.94 -12.75 -58.33
CA PHE A 1146 -4.71 -13.37 -57.82
C PHE A 1146 -3.85 -12.42 -56.98
N PHE A 1147 -3.66 -11.17 -57.40
CA PHE A 1147 -2.81 -10.24 -56.67
C PHE A 1147 -3.51 -9.60 -55.47
N VAL A 1148 -4.79 -9.22 -55.60
CA VAL A 1148 -5.54 -8.51 -54.54
C VAL A 1148 -6.11 -9.49 -53.52
N ILE A 1149 -6.93 -10.45 -53.97
CA ILE A 1149 -7.66 -11.36 -53.08
C ILE A 1149 -6.75 -12.49 -52.58
N VAL A 1150 -6.07 -13.21 -53.49
CA VAL A 1150 -5.30 -14.42 -53.10
C VAL A 1150 -3.97 -14.08 -52.43
N ILE A 1151 -3.28 -13.00 -52.82
CA ILE A 1151 -1.99 -12.60 -52.23
C ILE A 1151 -2.14 -11.55 -51.14
N LEU A 1152 -2.66 -10.35 -51.44
CA LEU A 1152 -2.57 -9.23 -50.49
C LEU A 1152 -3.42 -9.42 -49.23
N LEU A 1153 -4.64 -9.96 -49.33
CA LEU A 1153 -5.44 -10.31 -48.14
C LEU A 1153 -4.79 -11.45 -47.32
N ALA A 1154 -4.18 -12.44 -47.97
CA ALA A 1154 -3.48 -13.52 -47.29
C ALA A 1154 -2.21 -13.03 -46.55
N ILE A 1155 -1.51 -12.02 -47.07
CA ILE A 1155 -0.40 -11.35 -46.35
C ILE A 1155 -0.93 -10.61 -45.11
N ILE A 1156 -2.05 -9.88 -45.24
CA ILE A 1156 -2.68 -9.18 -44.11
C ILE A 1156 -3.10 -10.17 -43.01
N GLN A 1157 -3.72 -11.29 -43.36
CA GLN A 1157 -4.04 -12.36 -42.42
C GLN A 1157 -2.78 -12.99 -41.80
N GLY A 1158 -1.75 -13.23 -42.63
CA GLY A 1158 -0.48 -13.82 -42.20
C GLY A 1158 0.23 -13.01 -41.12
N LEU A 1159 0.33 -11.67 -41.29
CA LEU A 1159 0.95 -10.76 -40.32
C LEU A 1159 0.30 -10.77 -38.93
N ILE A 1160 -1.00 -11.08 -38.86
CA ILE A 1160 -1.75 -11.20 -37.60
C ILE A 1160 -1.48 -12.56 -36.94
N ILE A 1161 -1.45 -13.64 -37.73
CA ILE A 1161 -1.11 -14.99 -37.22
C ILE A 1161 0.33 -15.03 -36.69
N ASP A 1162 1.26 -14.38 -37.39
CA ASP A 1162 2.68 -14.27 -37.03
C ASP A 1162 2.85 -13.59 -35.66
N ALA A 1163 2.15 -12.47 -35.43
CA ALA A 1163 2.15 -11.76 -34.15
C ALA A 1163 1.57 -12.58 -32.98
N PHE A 1164 0.61 -13.48 -33.24
CA PHE A 1164 0.12 -14.43 -32.22
C PHE A 1164 1.10 -15.56 -31.91
N GLY A 1165 2.00 -15.91 -32.85
CA GLY A 1165 3.14 -16.78 -32.59
C GLY A 1165 4.18 -16.08 -31.72
N GLU A 1166 4.65 -14.92 -32.18
CA GLU A 1166 5.69 -14.12 -31.49
C GLU A 1166 5.33 -13.79 -30.03
N LEU A 1167 4.12 -13.28 -29.76
CA LEU A 1167 3.66 -12.99 -28.39
C LEU A 1167 3.49 -14.22 -27.50
N ARG A 1168 3.41 -15.42 -28.08
CA ARG A 1168 3.38 -16.69 -27.33
C ARG A 1168 4.79 -17.18 -27.04
N ASP A 1169 5.67 -17.12 -28.03
CA ASP A 1169 7.06 -17.54 -27.89
C ASP A 1169 7.80 -16.64 -26.90
N GLN A 1170 7.51 -15.34 -26.85
CA GLN A 1170 7.96 -14.43 -25.78
C GLN A 1170 7.50 -14.89 -24.37
N GLN A 1171 6.23 -15.30 -24.20
CA GLN A 1171 5.72 -15.76 -22.91
C GLN A 1171 6.35 -17.09 -22.48
N GLU A 1172 6.62 -17.99 -23.42
CA GLU A 1172 7.29 -19.26 -23.16
C GLU A 1172 8.78 -19.05 -22.85
N GLN A 1173 9.48 -18.14 -23.55
CA GLN A 1173 10.86 -17.76 -23.24
C GLN A 1173 10.99 -17.21 -21.81
N VAL A 1174 10.06 -16.35 -21.36
CA VAL A 1174 10.05 -15.82 -19.98
C VAL A 1174 9.82 -16.93 -18.94
N ARG A 1175 9.07 -17.98 -19.29
CA ARG A 1175 8.86 -19.15 -18.43
C ARG A 1175 10.12 -20.02 -18.38
N GLU A 1176 10.69 -20.36 -19.53
CA GLU A 1176 11.91 -21.17 -19.65
C GLU A 1176 13.10 -20.49 -18.96
N ASP A 1177 13.27 -19.18 -19.09
CA ASP A 1177 14.39 -18.46 -18.46
C ASP A 1177 14.39 -18.57 -16.93
N MET A 1178 13.20 -18.51 -16.30
CA MET A 1178 13.04 -18.60 -14.85
C MET A 1178 13.13 -20.04 -14.32
N GLU A 1179 12.91 -21.05 -15.18
CA GLU A 1179 13.09 -22.47 -14.84
C GLU A 1179 14.51 -22.98 -15.11
N THR A 1180 15.26 -22.33 -16.02
CA THR A 1180 16.58 -22.80 -16.48
C THR A 1180 17.77 -22.06 -15.89
N LYS A 1181 17.63 -20.79 -15.44
CA LYS A 1181 18.76 -20.04 -14.84
C LYS A 1181 18.34 -19.16 -13.67
N CYS A 1182 19.25 -18.98 -12.70
CA CYS A 1182 19.03 -18.03 -11.62
C CYS A 1182 19.05 -16.59 -12.15
N PHE A 1183 18.04 -15.78 -11.80
CA PHE A 1183 17.96 -14.39 -12.25
C PHE A 1183 19.18 -13.56 -11.83
N ILE A 1184 19.71 -13.78 -10.62
CA ILE A 1184 20.77 -12.96 -10.02
C ILE A 1184 22.16 -13.38 -10.53
N CYS A 1185 22.56 -14.64 -10.35
CA CYS A 1185 23.92 -15.08 -10.73
C CYS A 1185 24.06 -15.62 -12.16
N GLY A 1186 22.96 -15.86 -12.89
CA GLY A 1186 22.99 -16.39 -14.26
C GLY A 1186 23.45 -17.85 -14.39
N ILE A 1187 23.70 -18.54 -13.27
CA ILE A 1187 24.04 -19.98 -13.27
C ILE A 1187 22.79 -20.81 -13.59
N GLY A 1188 22.96 -21.80 -14.47
CA GLY A 1188 21.88 -22.71 -14.88
C GLY A 1188 21.49 -23.76 -13.83
N SER A 1189 20.24 -24.19 -13.85
CA SER A 1189 19.68 -25.21 -12.93
C SER A 1189 20.46 -26.53 -12.96
N ASP A 1190 20.94 -26.96 -14.14
CA ASP A 1190 21.85 -28.09 -14.37
C ASP A 1190 22.99 -28.21 -13.34
N PHE A 1191 23.55 -27.09 -12.88
CA PHE A 1191 24.64 -27.10 -11.88
C PHE A 1191 24.10 -27.44 -10.48
N PHE A 1192 23.03 -26.77 -10.06
CA PHE A 1192 22.46 -26.90 -8.72
C PHE A 1192 21.79 -28.26 -8.50
N ASP A 1193 21.12 -28.79 -9.53
CA ASP A 1193 20.39 -30.06 -9.47
C ASP A 1193 21.30 -31.31 -9.48
N THR A 1194 22.62 -31.10 -9.44
CA THR A 1194 23.60 -32.07 -8.88
C THR A 1194 23.21 -32.53 -7.46
N THR A 1195 22.44 -31.71 -6.73
CA THR A 1195 21.73 -32.07 -5.49
C THR A 1195 20.22 -32.05 -5.69
N PRO A 1196 19.45 -32.93 -5.04
CA PRO A 1196 17.99 -32.94 -5.16
C PRO A 1196 17.39 -31.60 -4.68
N HIS A 1197 16.48 -31.03 -5.47
CA HIS A 1197 15.87 -29.70 -5.23
C HIS A 1197 16.90 -28.56 -5.07
N GLY A 1198 18.07 -28.69 -5.71
CA GLY A 1198 19.14 -27.71 -5.61
C GLY A 1198 18.76 -26.33 -6.16
N PHE A 1199 18.16 -26.28 -7.35
CA PHE A 1199 17.75 -25.02 -7.97
C PHE A 1199 16.58 -24.34 -7.24
N GLU A 1200 15.63 -25.12 -6.76
CA GLU A 1200 14.50 -24.65 -5.92
C GLU A 1200 15.00 -24.09 -4.58
N THR A 1201 15.94 -24.77 -3.92
CA THR A 1201 16.57 -24.26 -2.68
C THR A 1201 17.36 -22.98 -2.95
N HIS A 1202 18.14 -22.94 -4.04
CA HIS A 1202 18.93 -21.76 -4.42
C HIS A 1202 18.04 -20.53 -4.69
N THR A 1203 16.93 -20.69 -5.40
CA THR A 1203 16.03 -19.58 -5.76
C THR A 1203 15.13 -19.12 -4.60
N LEU A 1204 14.80 -19.99 -3.65
CA LEU A 1204 13.98 -19.65 -2.49
C LEU A 1204 14.80 -19.14 -1.28
N GLU A 1205 15.97 -19.73 -1.01
CA GLU A 1205 16.76 -19.47 0.20
C GLU A 1205 18.05 -18.66 0.00
N GLU A 1206 18.69 -18.71 -1.17
CA GLU A 1206 19.97 -18.02 -1.41
C GLU A 1206 19.79 -16.74 -2.24
N HIS A 1207 19.30 -16.85 -3.48
CA HIS A 1207 19.20 -15.76 -4.45
C HIS A 1207 17.74 -15.31 -4.67
N ASN A 1208 16.97 -15.23 -3.58
CA ASN A 1208 15.57 -14.83 -3.61
C ASN A 1208 15.40 -13.34 -3.94
N LEU A 1209 14.72 -13.04 -5.05
CA LEU A 1209 14.41 -11.69 -5.55
C LEU A 1209 13.77 -10.77 -4.49
N ALA A 1210 12.94 -11.32 -3.60
CA ALA A 1210 12.30 -10.55 -2.53
C ALA A 1210 13.32 -10.07 -1.47
N ASN A 1211 14.31 -10.90 -1.14
CA ASN A 1211 15.28 -10.60 -0.09
C ASN A 1211 16.16 -9.42 -0.45
N TYR A 1212 16.55 -9.24 -1.73
CA TYR A 1212 17.29 -8.05 -2.16
C TYR A 1212 16.46 -6.76 -2.02
N MET A 1213 15.15 -6.80 -2.25
CA MET A 1213 14.26 -5.66 -2.00
C MET A 1213 14.12 -5.38 -0.49
N PHE A 1214 13.86 -6.42 0.32
CA PHE A 1214 13.76 -6.26 1.77
C PHE A 1214 15.07 -5.78 2.40
N PHE A 1215 16.23 -6.18 1.86
CA PHE A 1215 17.53 -5.68 2.31
C PHE A 1215 17.70 -4.19 1.99
N LEU A 1216 17.26 -3.72 0.81
CA LEU A 1216 17.27 -2.29 0.50
C LEU A 1216 16.34 -1.49 1.44
N MET A 1217 15.16 -2.03 1.78
CA MET A 1217 14.28 -1.44 2.80
C MET A 1217 14.93 -1.43 4.19
N TYR A 1218 15.63 -2.51 4.56
CA TYR A 1218 16.36 -2.62 5.83
C TYR A 1218 17.46 -1.57 5.94
N LEU A 1219 18.26 -1.35 4.89
CA LEU A 1219 19.28 -0.31 4.86
C LEU A 1219 18.68 1.10 4.97
N ILE A 1220 17.60 1.39 4.24
CA ILE A 1220 16.95 2.72 4.24
C ILE A 1220 16.34 3.07 5.62
N ASN A 1221 15.84 2.07 6.35
CA ASN A 1221 15.20 2.26 7.65
C ASN A 1221 16.17 2.18 8.84
N LYS A 1222 17.48 2.05 8.59
CA LYS A 1222 18.51 1.85 9.63
C LYS A 1222 19.46 3.04 9.67
N ASP A 1223 19.79 3.52 10.88
CA ASP A 1223 20.73 4.62 11.05
C ASP A 1223 22.13 4.28 10.54
N GLU A 1224 22.79 5.25 9.89
CA GLU A 1224 24.09 5.07 9.23
C GLU A 1224 25.22 4.68 10.21
N THR A 1225 25.07 5.00 11.50
CA THR A 1225 25.98 4.59 12.58
C THR A 1225 25.83 3.13 13.00
N GLU A 1226 24.68 2.50 12.75
CA GLU A 1226 24.38 1.12 13.14
C GLU A 1226 24.64 0.12 11.99
N HIS A 1227 25.06 0.59 10.82
CA HIS A 1227 25.41 -0.24 9.67
C HIS A 1227 26.63 -1.13 9.96
N THR A 1228 26.47 -2.45 9.82
CA THR A 1228 27.62 -3.37 9.83
C THR A 1228 28.58 -3.06 8.67
N GLY A 1229 29.83 -3.55 8.72
CA GLY A 1229 30.82 -3.25 7.67
C GLY A 1229 30.38 -3.68 6.27
N GLN A 1230 29.73 -4.85 6.16
CA GLN A 1230 29.12 -5.37 4.94
C GLN A 1230 27.92 -4.51 4.47
N GLU A 1231 27.03 -4.10 5.38
CA GLU A 1231 25.93 -3.18 5.06
C GLU A 1231 26.45 -1.82 4.57
N SER A 1232 27.41 -1.23 5.28
CA SER A 1232 28.04 0.05 4.94
C SER A 1232 28.75 -0.01 3.58
N TYR A 1233 29.41 -1.14 3.27
CA TYR A 1233 30.03 -1.39 1.97
C TYR A 1233 29.00 -1.41 0.83
N VAL A 1234 27.87 -2.11 0.98
CA VAL A 1234 26.79 -2.12 -0.03
C VAL A 1234 26.10 -0.76 -0.11
N TRP A 1235 25.78 -0.12 1.01
CA TRP A 1235 25.15 1.20 1.06
C TRP A 1235 25.99 2.25 0.32
N LYS A 1236 27.32 2.23 0.51
CA LYS A 1236 28.24 3.06 -0.24
C LYS A 1236 28.17 2.80 -1.76
N MET A 1237 28.27 1.55 -2.20
CA MET A 1237 28.21 1.24 -3.64
C MET A 1237 26.85 1.58 -4.26
N TYR A 1238 25.78 1.43 -3.48
CA TYR A 1238 24.43 1.86 -3.86
C TYR A 1238 24.34 3.38 -4.08
N GLN A 1239 24.94 4.19 -3.19
CA GLN A 1239 25.09 5.64 -3.39
C GLN A 1239 25.97 5.96 -4.61
N GLU A 1240 27.05 5.21 -4.84
CA GLU A 1240 27.94 5.35 -6.00
C GLU A 1240 27.34 4.80 -7.32
N ARG A 1241 26.13 4.21 -7.29
CA ARG A 1241 25.46 3.49 -8.40
C ARG A 1241 26.32 2.39 -9.05
N CYS A 1242 27.07 1.67 -8.23
CA CYS A 1242 27.94 0.57 -8.64
C CYS A 1242 27.32 -0.79 -8.31
N TRP A 1243 27.13 -1.65 -9.31
CA TRP A 1243 26.46 -2.95 -9.17
C TRP A 1243 27.41 -4.15 -9.01
N ASP A 1244 28.71 -3.91 -8.86
CA ASP A 1244 29.77 -4.93 -8.66
C ASP A 1244 29.54 -5.85 -7.44
N PHE A 1245 28.62 -5.52 -6.54
CA PHE A 1245 28.29 -6.34 -5.37
C PHE A 1245 27.32 -7.49 -5.66
N PHE A 1246 26.61 -7.50 -6.79
CA PHE A 1246 25.78 -8.65 -7.14
C PHE A 1246 26.67 -9.85 -7.51
N PRO A 1247 26.33 -11.10 -7.11
CA PRO A 1247 27.12 -12.29 -7.39
C PRO A 1247 26.95 -12.76 -8.84
N ALA A 1248 27.30 -11.92 -9.82
CA ALA A 1248 27.17 -12.21 -11.24
C ALA A 1248 28.17 -13.30 -11.68
N GLY A 1249 27.67 -14.43 -12.18
CA GLY A 1249 28.47 -15.54 -12.69
C GLY A 1249 29.02 -16.51 -11.62
N ASP A 1250 28.78 -16.29 -10.32
CA ASP A 1250 29.25 -17.16 -9.24
C ASP A 1250 28.23 -17.24 -8.09
N CYS A 1251 28.34 -18.25 -7.21
CA CYS A 1251 27.50 -18.38 -6.01
C CYS A 1251 28.32 -18.97 -4.85
N PHE A 1252 27.93 -18.74 -3.59
CA PHE A 1252 28.73 -19.17 -2.42
C PHE A 1252 29.13 -20.65 -2.50
N ARG A 1253 28.18 -21.51 -2.87
CA ARG A 1253 28.40 -22.96 -3.02
C ARG A 1253 29.44 -23.31 -4.09
N LYS A 1254 29.41 -22.63 -5.24
CA LYS A 1254 30.36 -22.82 -6.34
C LYS A 1254 31.76 -22.34 -5.97
N GLN A 1255 31.86 -21.20 -5.27
CA GLN A 1255 33.13 -20.68 -4.76
C GLN A 1255 33.78 -21.61 -3.71
N TYR A 1256 32.97 -22.33 -2.92
CA TYR A 1256 33.42 -23.21 -1.84
C TYR A 1256 33.27 -24.72 -2.13
N GLU A 1257 33.04 -25.13 -3.38
CA GLU A 1257 32.75 -26.53 -3.76
C GLU A 1257 33.81 -27.52 -3.25
N ASP A 1258 35.09 -27.25 -3.51
CA ASP A 1258 36.28 -28.01 -3.02
C ASP A 1258 36.40 -28.09 -1.47
N GLN A 1259 35.59 -27.34 -0.72
CA GLN A 1259 35.64 -27.22 0.75
C GLN A 1259 34.33 -27.66 1.44
N LEU A 1260 33.29 -27.96 0.66
CA LEU A 1260 31.96 -28.37 1.10
C LEU A 1260 31.59 -29.80 0.66
N GLY A 1261 32.30 -30.36 -0.35
CA GLY A 1261 32.06 -31.71 -0.91
C GLY A 1261 32.94 -32.84 -0.37
#